data_AF-G1XKX2-F1
#
_entry.id   AF-G1XKX2-F1
#
_cell.length_a   1.000
_cell.length_b   1.000
_cell.length_c   1.000
_cell.angle_alpha   90.00
_cell.angle_beta   90.00
_cell.angle_gamma   90.00
#
_symmetry.space_group_name_H-M   'P 1'
#
loop_
_entity.id
_entity.type
_entity.pdbx_description
1 polymer ?
#
loop_
_entity_poly.entity_id
_entity_poly.type
_entity_poly.pdbx_seq_one_letter_code
_entity_poly.pdbx_strand_id
1 'polypeptide(L)'
;MKLSSYPPLSGTTVMDGDEVDVIVCIDLEDLEAKGLSSSRSGIVCAVWHDNGTSDGWREDVMVPCLEDEELSVFSTVSSSSLYFKHTLYRPTSGQPISFTINYLYPGDPTKKWVNFEYQTRDGIIIFRPEIPIPDMNNNFLIGMPDHRAIEKYFTIPPPQDGSVNPVTIEQLHKSMGNTVATDPRTWVYTFSIPTSRTSRDPGYAEAALAIPVQGTTISYFATIKHGTAWVQPHHSSFRGLRDYEGFHPPREAIMTAFMTYQGDVVLFLPLSNGEKTVYLKGSQNAKEDVIIGVGRNDGFSKVDGKVVVVVARDVEEAVEEAFYWAKRIGEDGRIMDIEEEAELGGGDDPWSDSLKYCTWNSLGRELTDKRIVNAVNDLYDSKIEVQTVIIDDNWQSLDNNGRDSFGHRWTDFEADKIAFPKGLKGLVEDIKRSNRGVKHVAVWHGILGYWNGVSPNGWISRNYKLRNVGNESIYVVDKSDIGRFYDDFYKFLSNQGITAVKADTQCLLDERLPSADKGELFPAYLSAWRNAASKYFGTRAISCMSLVPQILFTNHLSPSLPKFTLRNSDDFFPHTPNSHPWHIFANAHNAVLTARLNVTPDWDMFQTRHEWAGYHAAARCISGGPVYITDDVGSHDISIVKKVTARSKTGAMVTLRPNGKARSAEFFIGFGEKRPLRVTNTASISGYDIGLLGTFDLDGGRERTDMIPVREIVGDEVITTLGGETQVVKEFGVFSHHTKKVQIVKSSGFVKMNVVKGGWDVVAVCPIVPVRIDGGRGEVSVGVFGLLEQISGAAGMSEVKIAGGNSTVRVGAELKALGIFGIYANYSDPSRYGKIRQVTIGGQDVPERFWTIGRGKQYGEITVDVQGAWDYLRLDDRWDLWVWVHLAV
;
A
#
# COMPACT_ATOMS: atom_id res chain seq x y z
N MET A 1 6.11 30.11 14.05
CA MET A 1 7.19 29.48 13.25
C MET A 1 7.03 27.97 13.24
N LYS A 2 7.17 27.34 12.08
CA LYS A 2 7.15 25.87 11.92
C LYS A 2 8.42 25.41 11.22
N LEU A 3 8.96 24.25 11.60
CA LEU A 3 10.23 23.77 11.08
C LEU A 3 10.08 22.35 10.53
N SER A 4 10.67 22.09 9.36
CA SER A 4 10.83 20.75 8.78
C SER A 4 12.30 20.53 8.42
N SER A 5 12.76 19.28 8.42
CA SER A 5 14.11 18.94 8.01
C SER A 5 14.17 17.73 7.09
N TYR A 6 15.24 17.68 6.30
CA TYR A 6 15.73 16.48 5.64
C TYR A 6 17.22 16.31 5.99
N PRO A 7 17.69 15.13 6.38
CA PRO A 7 16.90 13.99 6.88
C PRO A 7 15.90 14.38 7.99
N PRO A 8 14.81 13.63 8.19
CA PRO A 8 13.82 13.94 9.21
C PRO A 8 14.34 13.60 10.62
N LEU A 9 13.90 14.39 11.61
CA LEU A 9 13.96 13.99 13.02
C LEU A 9 12.97 12.83 13.29
N SER A 10 13.15 12.09 14.39
CA SER A 10 12.37 10.86 14.67
C SER A 10 12.41 9.85 13.51
N GLY A 11 13.53 9.74 12.80
CA GLY A 11 13.65 8.90 11.61
C GLY A 11 15.05 8.39 11.37
N THR A 12 15.16 7.44 10.45
CA THR A 12 16.46 6.93 9.98
C THR A 12 16.51 7.08 8.48
N THR A 13 17.56 7.72 7.98
CA THR A 13 17.79 7.93 6.56
C THR A 13 19.09 7.24 6.18
N VAL A 14 18.99 6.34 5.21
CA VAL A 14 20.15 5.68 4.59
C VAL A 14 20.51 6.47 3.35
N MET A 15 21.77 6.86 3.24
CA MET A 15 22.31 7.61 2.11
C MET A 15 23.43 6.80 1.47
N ASP A 16 23.39 6.63 0.16
CA ASP A 16 24.52 6.11 -0.59
C ASP A 16 25.57 7.23 -0.74
N GLY A 17 26.84 6.89 -0.52
CA GLY A 17 27.96 7.83 -0.58
C GLY A 17 28.48 8.28 0.78
N ASP A 18 29.31 9.33 0.77
CA ASP A 18 30.06 9.79 1.95
C ASP A 18 29.59 11.16 2.48
N GLU A 19 28.53 11.75 1.92
CA GLU A 19 27.99 13.04 2.36
C GLU A 19 26.46 13.12 2.28
N VAL A 20 25.87 13.91 3.17
CA VAL A 20 24.44 14.23 3.16
C VAL A 20 24.22 15.68 3.52
N ASP A 21 23.32 16.32 2.78
CA ASP A 21 22.87 17.66 3.10
C ASP A 21 21.75 17.61 4.13
N VAL A 22 22.03 18.12 5.33
CA VAL A 22 21.01 18.46 6.32
C VAL A 22 20.40 19.78 5.90
N ILE A 23 19.14 19.75 5.50
CA ILE A 23 18.37 20.90 5.05
C ILE A 23 17.28 21.17 6.08
N VAL A 24 17.18 22.42 6.52
CA VAL A 24 16.16 22.90 7.44
C VAL A 24 15.34 23.97 6.75
N CYS A 25 14.02 23.79 6.75
CA CYS A 25 13.06 24.76 6.27
C CYS A 25 12.26 25.32 7.44
N ILE A 26 12.25 26.64 7.58
CA ILE A 26 11.54 27.37 8.62
C ILE A 26 10.43 28.19 7.97
N ASP A 27 9.17 27.80 8.19
CA ASP A 27 8.00 28.60 7.80
C ASP A 27 7.73 29.67 8.84
N LEU A 28 7.63 30.91 8.36
CA LEU A 28 7.32 32.07 9.16
C LEU A 28 5.83 32.40 9.06
N GLU A 29 5.22 32.74 10.20
CA GLU A 29 3.91 33.40 10.21
C GLU A 29 4.04 34.86 9.77
N ASP A 30 2.95 35.46 9.26
CA ASP A 30 2.97 36.82 8.70
C ASP A 30 3.53 37.88 9.67
N LEU A 31 3.24 37.76 10.97
CA LEU A 31 3.75 38.67 12.00
C LEU A 31 5.26 38.47 12.23
N GLU A 32 5.73 37.22 12.19
CA GLU A 32 7.15 36.87 12.33
C GLU A 32 7.94 37.37 11.12
N ALA A 33 7.44 37.15 9.91
CA ALA A 33 8.04 37.63 8.67
C ALA A 33 8.19 39.16 8.65
N LYS A 34 7.15 39.89 9.08
CA LYS A 34 7.20 41.35 9.24
C LYS A 34 8.23 41.77 10.30
N GLY A 35 8.27 41.09 11.45
CA GLY A 35 9.24 41.36 12.51
C GLY A 35 10.68 41.17 12.04
N LEU A 36 10.97 40.07 11.33
CA LEU A 36 12.27 39.74 10.77
C LEU A 36 12.75 40.74 9.72
N SER A 37 11.83 41.24 8.86
CA SER A 37 12.17 42.27 7.88
C SER A 37 12.64 43.59 8.51
N SER A 38 12.32 43.81 9.79
CA SER A 38 12.65 45.03 10.54
C SER A 38 13.88 44.91 11.46
N SER A 39 14.39 43.69 11.72
CA SER A 39 15.58 43.46 12.57
C SER A 39 16.88 43.32 11.75
N ARG A 40 17.99 43.91 12.23
CA ARG A 40 19.31 43.87 11.55
C ARG A 40 20.10 42.56 11.75
N SER A 41 19.56 41.57 12.46
CA SER A 41 20.15 40.24 12.67
C SER A 41 19.07 39.17 12.51
N GLY A 42 19.28 38.19 11.64
CA GLY A 42 18.31 37.14 11.27
C GLY A 42 18.34 35.91 12.19
N ILE A 43 17.61 34.87 11.80
CA ILE A 43 17.61 33.57 12.48
C ILE A 43 18.94 32.85 12.19
N VAL A 44 19.53 32.25 13.22
CA VAL A 44 20.71 31.38 13.09
C VAL A 44 20.27 29.96 13.40
N CYS A 45 20.51 29.03 12.47
CA CYS A 45 20.21 27.62 12.61
C CYS A 45 21.53 26.83 12.72
N ALA A 46 21.56 25.79 13.54
CA ALA A 46 22.70 24.91 13.70
C ALA A 46 22.25 23.44 13.74
N VAL A 47 23.07 22.57 13.15
CA VAL A 47 22.94 21.12 13.29
C VAL A 47 23.80 20.69 14.50
N TRP A 48 23.19 19.98 15.43
CA TRP A 48 23.88 19.39 16.57
C TRP A 48 23.96 17.89 16.34
N HIS A 49 25.15 17.29 16.34
CA HIS A 49 25.33 15.88 16.00
C HIS A 49 26.49 15.21 16.74
N ASP A 50 26.44 13.89 16.88
CA ASP A 50 27.51 13.09 17.52
C ASP A 50 28.69 12.75 16.59
N ASN A 51 28.55 13.04 15.29
CA ASN A 51 29.52 12.70 14.24
C ASN A 51 29.92 11.20 14.25
N GLY A 52 29.03 10.32 14.72
CA GLY A 52 29.30 8.89 14.87
C GLY A 52 30.47 8.56 15.81
N THR A 53 30.76 9.41 16.80
CA THR A 53 31.82 9.17 17.81
C THR A 53 31.28 9.15 19.24
N SER A 54 32.08 8.63 20.17
CA SER A 54 31.81 8.70 21.62
C SER A 54 32.23 10.02 22.25
N ASP A 55 32.85 10.94 21.49
CA ASP A 55 33.54 12.11 22.03
C ASP A 55 32.61 13.28 22.37
N GLY A 56 31.30 13.04 22.28
CA GLY A 56 30.25 14.01 22.56
C GLY A 56 29.72 14.72 21.32
N TRP A 57 28.63 15.44 21.50
CA TRP A 57 27.93 16.14 20.44
C TRP A 57 28.62 17.47 20.08
N ARG A 58 28.64 17.79 18.80
CA ARG A 58 29.22 19.00 18.21
C ARG A 58 28.13 19.84 17.56
N GLU A 59 28.36 21.13 17.50
CA GLU A 59 27.44 22.09 16.90
C GLU A 59 28.10 22.75 15.70
N ASP A 60 27.44 22.65 14.55
CA ASP A 60 27.86 23.27 13.31
C ASP A 60 26.78 24.22 12.79
N VAL A 61 27.18 25.47 12.55
CA VAL A 61 26.27 26.52 12.07
C VAL A 61 25.90 26.23 10.61
N MET A 62 24.62 26.34 10.30
CA MET A 62 24.09 26.11 8.96
C MET A 62 24.12 27.39 8.13
N VAL A 63 24.32 27.25 6.82
CA VAL A 63 24.37 28.36 5.87
C VAL A 63 22.95 28.63 5.33
N PRO A 64 22.48 29.88 5.28
CA PRO A 64 21.21 30.21 4.63
C PRO A 64 21.26 29.95 3.12
N CYS A 65 20.19 29.36 2.57
CA CYS A 65 20.05 29.06 1.14
C CYS A 65 18.96 29.93 0.49
N LEU A 66 19.17 30.26 -0.79
CA LEU A 66 18.15 30.88 -1.63
C LEU A 66 17.39 29.82 -2.43
N GLU A 67 16.06 29.88 -2.35
CA GLU A 67 15.14 29.06 -3.15
C GLU A 67 15.33 29.39 -4.65
N ASP A 68 15.14 28.39 -5.53
CA ASP A 68 15.34 28.43 -6.99
C ASP A 68 16.80 28.49 -7.49
N GLU A 69 17.73 29.07 -6.71
CA GLU A 69 19.17 29.06 -7.00
C GLU A 69 19.86 27.80 -6.48
N GLU A 70 19.67 27.46 -5.20
CA GLU A 70 20.38 26.36 -4.51
C GLU A 70 19.48 25.20 -4.11
N LEU A 71 18.19 25.45 -3.86
CA LEU A 71 17.22 24.48 -3.38
C LEU A 71 15.91 24.56 -4.19
N SER A 72 15.28 23.41 -4.44
CA SER A 72 13.99 23.33 -5.13
C SER A 72 13.00 22.58 -4.24
N VAL A 73 11.99 23.27 -3.71
CA VAL A 73 11.05 22.71 -2.73
C VAL A 73 9.61 23.05 -3.13
N PHE A 74 8.79 22.03 -3.34
CA PHE A 74 7.33 22.21 -3.33
C PHE A 74 6.85 22.31 -1.88
N SER A 75 6.01 23.30 -1.58
CA SER A 75 5.33 23.39 -0.29
C SER A 75 3.83 23.59 -0.48
N THR A 76 3.01 22.85 0.29
CA THR A 76 1.55 23.03 0.31
C THR A 76 1.11 24.35 0.92
N VAL A 77 1.97 25.00 1.72
CA VAL A 77 1.66 26.25 2.43
C VAL A 77 2.27 27.43 1.69
N SER A 78 1.54 28.55 1.65
CA SER A 78 1.98 29.81 1.04
C SER A 78 2.59 30.76 2.08
N SER A 79 3.57 30.27 2.85
CA SER A 79 4.30 31.05 3.86
C SER A 79 5.62 31.57 3.31
N SER A 80 6.14 32.66 3.89
CA SER A 80 7.56 33.01 3.72
C SER A 80 8.41 31.96 4.43
N SER A 81 9.26 31.25 3.69
CA SER A 81 10.11 30.21 4.24
C SER A 81 11.59 30.61 4.17
N LEU A 82 12.34 30.24 5.19
CA LEU A 82 13.80 30.35 5.22
C LEU A 82 14.41 28.95 5.13
N TYR A 83 15.45 28.81 4.34
CA TYR A 83 16.15 27.54 4.15
C TYR A 83 17.57 27.65 4.68
N PHE A 84 18.02 26.59 5.35
CA PHE A 84 19.38 26.46 5.86
C PHE A 84 19.93 25.10 5.48
N LYS A 85 21.23 25.04 5.18
CA LYS A 85 21.91 23.83 4.76
C LYS A 85 23.23 23.65 5.51
N HIS A 86 23.54 22.41 5.87
CA HIS A 86 24.87 22.00 6.28
C HIS A 86 25.13 20.57 5.80
N THR A 87 26.33 20.30 5.31
CA THR A 87 26.69 18.97 4.79
C THR A 87 27.40 18.20 5.90
N LEU A 88 26.83 17.07 6.29
CA LEU A 88 27.49 16.11 7.19
C LEU A 88 28.19 15.05 6.35
N TYR A 89 29.38 14.65 6.80
CA TYR A 89 30.21 13.66 6.12
C TYR A 89 30.23 12.36 6.90
N ARG A 90 30.39 11.27 6.17
CA ARG A 90 30.54 9.94 6.75
C ARG A 90 31.71 9.93 7.73
N PRO A 91 31.49 9.45 8.97
CA PRO A 91 32.55 9.40 9.95
C PRO A 91 33.54 8.28 9.63
N THR A 92 34.81 8.49 9.96
CA THR A 92 35.87 7.48 9.77
C THR A 92 35.64 6.19 10.56
N SER A 93 34.83 6.26 11.62
CA SER A 93 34.38 5.10 12.41
C SER A 93 33.40 4.20 11.65
N GLY A 94 32.79 4.69 10.56
CA GLY A 94 31.73 4.02 9.83
C GLY A 94 30.41 3.89 10.61
N GLN A 95 30.30 4.56 11.77
CA GLN A 95 29.09 4.53 12.59
C GLN A 95 28.02 5.48 12.02
N PRO A 96 26.72 5.21 12.23
CA PRO A 96 25.66 6.17 12.00
C PRO A 96 25.88 7.47 12.77
N ILE A 97 25.33 8.57 12.25
CA ILE A 97 25.30 9.87 12.92
C ILE A 97 23.93 10.08 13.55
N SER A 98 23.89 10.44 14.83
CA SER A 98 22.71 10.98 15.48
C SER A 98 22.76 12.51 15.39
N PHE A 99 21.65 13.16 15.03
CA PHE A 99 21.59 14.61 14.95
C PHE A 99 20.24 15.19 15.39
N THR A 100 20.27 16.46 15.81
CA THR A 100 19.10 17.29 16.05
C THR A 100 19.38 18.71 15.58
N ILE A 101 18.38 19.58 15.67
CA ILE A 101 18.45 20.95 15.16
C ILE A 101 18.17 21.91 16.31
N ASN A 102 18.97 22.97 16.38
CA ASN A 102 18.71 24.10 17.25
C ASN A 102 18.79 25.42 16.49
N TYR A 103 18.12 26.44 17.03
CA TYR A 103 18.11 27.76 16.41
C TYR A 103 18.02 28.88 17.46
N LEU A 104 18.45 30.07 17.04
CA LEU A 104 18.35 31.32 17.79
C LEU A 104 17.41 32.29 17.06
N TYR A 105 16.45 32.83 17.81
CA TYR A 105 15.55 33.86 17.30
C TYR A 105 16.19 35.25 17.48
N PRO A 106 16.00 36.19 16.54
CA PRO A 106 16.55 37.54 16.67
C PRO A 106 16.18 38.21 17.99
N GLY A 107 17.20 38.64 18.74
CA GLY A 107 17.01 39.33 20.02
C GLY A 107 16.70 38.41 21.22
N ASP A 108 16.55 37.10 21.02
CA ASP A 108 16.48 36.11 22.11
C ASP A 108 17.76 35.27 22.14
N PRO A 109 18.61 35.41 23.18
CA PRO A 109 19.83 34.61 23.30
C PRO A 109 19.53 33.14 23.68
N THR A 110 18.27 32.79 23.94
CA THR A 110 17.87 31.44 24.35
C THR A 110 17.83 30.52 23.14
N LYS A 111 18.73 29.55 23.12
CA LYS A 111 18.74 28.46 22.12
C LYS A 111 17.47 27.62 22.24
N LYS A 112 16.75 27.49 21.13
CA LYS A 112 15.58 26.62 20.99
C LYS A 112 15.99 25.32 20.31
N TRP A 113 15.35 24.22 20.68
CA TRP A 113 15.71 22.88 20.24
C TRP A 113 14.48 22.22 19.64
N VAL A 114 14.60 21.80 18.38
CA VAL A 114 13.47 21.29 17.60
C VAL A 114 12.93 20.01 18.22
N ASN A 115 13.80 19.07 18.59
CA ASN A 115 13.36 17.80 19.21
C ASN A 115 12.56 18.01 20.51
N PHE A 116 12.92 18.99 21.35
CA PHE A 116 12.15 19.32 22.55
C PHE A 116 10.82 20.02 22.24
N GLU A 117 10.80 20.95 21.28
CA GLU A 117 9.58 21.70 20.93
C GLU A 117 8.52 20.84 20.23
N TYR A 118 8.95 19.96 19.33
CA TYR A 118 8.09 19.02 18.62
C TYR A 118 7.95 17.68 19.34
N GLN A 119 8.66 17.50 20.45
CA GLN A 119 8.71 16.27 21.24
C GLN A 119 9.04 15.03 20.37
N THR A 120 9.96 15.21 19.44
CA THR A 120 10.50 14.19 18.55
C THR A 120 11.82 13.65 19.11
N ARG A 121 12.28 12.52 18.59
CA ARG A 121 13.62 11.99 18.83
C ARG A 121 14.60 12.64 17.85
N ASP A 122 15.87 12.38 18.07
CA ASP A 122 16.93 12.76 17.13
C ASP A 122 16.78 11.99 15.81
N GLY A 123 17.28 12.56 14.72
CA GLY A 123 17.41 11.87 13.44
C GLY A 123 18.65 11.00 13.40
N ILE A 124 18.60 9.91 12.63
CA ILE A 124 19.73 8.99 12.43
C ILE A 124 20.09 8.98 10.96
N ILE A 125 21.35 9.19 10.64
CA ILE A 125 21.90 9.10 9.28
C ILE A 125 22.82 7.89 9.21
N ILE A 126 22.59 7.04 8.22
CA ILE A 126 23.45 5.91 7.91
C ILE A 126 24.05 6.13 6.53
N PHE A 127 25.39 6.10 6.45
CA PHE A 127 26.10 6.18 5.18
C PHE A 127 26.42 4.78 4.69
N ARG A 128 25.83 4.40 3.56
CA ARG A 128 26.12 3.14 2.89
C ARG A 128 27.36 3.33 2.00
N PRO A 129 28.44 2.55 2.22
CA PRO A 129 29.62 2.61 1.37
C PRO A 129 29.28 2.25 -0.08
N GLU A 130 29.88 2.97 -1.05
CA GLU A 130 29.90 2.49 -2.43
C GLU A 130 30.62 1.14 -2.49
N ILE A 131 29.91 0.14 -2.99
CA ILE A 131 30.49 -1.17 -3.29
C ILE A 131 31.05 -1.06 -4.71
N PRO A 132 32.36 -1.29 -4.93
CA PRO A 132 32.94 -1.25 -6.27
C PRO A 132 32.20 -2.21 -7.21
N ILE A 133 31.60 -1.67 -8.28
CA ILE A 133 30.93 -2.49 -9.30
C ILE A 133 32.02 -3.25 -10.07
N PRO A 134 31.88 -4.58 -10.30
CA PRO A 134 32.87 -5.37 -11.02
C PRO A 134 33.08 -4.83 -12.45
N ASP A 135 34.33 -4.64 -12.84
CA ASP A 135 34.70 -4.64 -14.26
C ASP A 135 34.59 -6.09 -14.78
N MET A 136 33.74 -6.34 -15.77
CA MET A 136 33.39 -7.69 -16.27
C MET A 136 34.58 -8.50 -16.81
N ASN A 137 35.78 -7.92 -16.88
CA ASN A 137 37.00 -8.58 -17.34
C ASN A 137 37.96 -9.04 -16.22
N ASN A 138 37.63 -8.83 -14.94
CA ASN A 138 38.55 -9.14 -13.85
C ASN A 138 38.14 -10.37 -13.01
N ASN A 139 38.85 -11.49 -13.20
CA ASN A 139 38.82 -12.69 -12.34
C ASN A 139 39.32 -12.46 -10.89
N PHE A 140 39.50 -11.20 -10.46
CA PHE A 140 40.12 -10.82 -9.19
C PHE A 140 39.16 -10.91 -7.98
N LEU A 141 37.86 -11.14 -8.21
CA LEU A 141 36.86 -11.25 -7.13
C LEU A 141 36.66 -12.67 -6.60
N ILE A 142 37.36 -13.67 -7.15
CA ILE A 142 37.46 -15.01 -6.57
C ILE A 142 38.36 -14.90 -5.31
N GLY A 143 37.76 -14.51 -4.17
CA GLY A 143 38.46 -14.46 -2.88
C GLY A 143 38.30 -13.17 -2.06
N MET A 144 37.56 -12.16 -2.52
CA MET A 144 37.22 -11.01 -1.66
C MET A 144 36.12 -11.38 -0.64
N PRO A 145 36.16 -10.86 0.61
CA PRO A 145 35.10 -11.10 1.59
C PRO A 145 33.76 -10.58 1.09
N ASP A 146 32.71 -11.39 1.15
CA ASP A 146 31.38 -10.99 0.72
C ASP A 146 30.90 -9.77 1.53
N HIS A 147 30.58 -8.67 0.84
CA HIS A 147 30.25 -7.41 1.50
C HIS A 147 28.91 -7.50 2.24
N ARG A 148 27.99 -8.37 1.77
CA ARG A 148 26.67 -8.67 2.38
C ARG A 148 26.56 -10.07 3.01
N ALA A 149 27.69 -10.63 3.45
CA ALA A 149 27.69 -11.85 4.26
C ALA A 149 26.78 -11.68 5.48
N ILE A 150 25.80 -12.56 5.63
CA ILE A 150 24.83 -12.50 6.74
C ILE A 150 25.52 -12.60 8.11
N GLU A 151 26.66 -13.29 8.18
CA GLU A 151 27.47 -13.49 9.37
C GLU A 151 28.02 -12.18 9.97
N LYS A 152 28.03 -11.09 9.19
CA LYS A 152 28.37 -9.75 9.68
C LYS A 152 27.30 -9.16 10.59
N TYR A 153 26.05 -9.55 10.36
CA TYR A 153 24.87 -8.97 11.00
C TYR A 153 24.23 -9.95 11.98
N PHE A 154 24.30 -11.26 11.69
CA PHE A 154 23.68 -12.31 12.49
C PHE A 154 24.58 -13.52 12.60
N THR A 155 24.69 -14.06 13.81
CA THR A 155 25.37 -15.33 14.07
C THR A 155 24.37 -16.45 14.29
N ILE A 156 24.76 -17.67 13.94
CA ILE A 156 23.95 -18.85 14.23
C ILE A 156 24.20 -19.22 15.71
N PRO A 157 23.13 -19.38 16.52
CA PRO A 157 23.26 -19.86 17.89
C PRO A 157 24.02 -21.20 17.94
N PRO A 158 24.98 -21.39 18.87
CA PRO A 158 25.60 -22.70 19.06
C PRO A 158 24.53 -23.72 19.48
N PRO A 159 24.66 -25.02 19.11
CA PRO A 159 23.76 -26.05 19.57
C PRO A 159 23.82 -26.12 21.10
N GLN A 160 22.77 -25.68 21.80
CA GLN A 160 22.68 -25.88 23.24
C GLN A 160 22.31 -27.34 23.53
N ASP A 161 22.89 -27.92 24.58
CA ASP A 161 22.63 -29.30 24.98
C ASP A 161 21.12 -29.54 25.21
N GLY A 162 20.50 -30.26 24.28
CA GLY A 162 19.23 -30.98 24.47
C GLY A 162 17.92 -30.25 24.19
N SER A 163 17.88 -28.96 23.79
CA SER A 163 16.61 -28.20 23.71
C SER A 163 16.25 -27.53 22.38
N VAL A 164 17.19 -27.34 21.44
CA VAL A 164 16.93 -26.57 20.19
C VAL A 164 17.04 -27.48 18.96
N ASN A 165 16.04 -27.44 18.05
CA ASN A 165 16.12 -28.21 16.80
C ASN A 165 17.27 -27.68 15.91
N PRO A 166 18.07 -28.57 15.31
CA PRO A 166 19.14 -28.15 14.41
C PRO A 166 18.57 -27.45 13.17
N VAL A 167 19.26 -26.41 12.72
CA VAL A 167 18.93 -25.64 11.51
C VAL A 167 19.96 -25.95 10.43
N THR A 168 19.50 -26.28 9.23
CA THR A 168 20.32 -26.36 8.02
C THR A 168 20.16 -25.07 7.23
N ILE A 169 21.26 -24.51 6.76
CA ILE A 169 21.28 -23.25 6.01
C ILE A 169 21.82 -23.54 4.62
N GLU A 170 21.05 -23.13 3.62
CA GLU A 170 21.40 -23.22 2.21
C GLU A 170 21.40 -21.82 1.61
N GLN A 171 22.50 -21.42 0.97
CA GLN A 171 22.55 -20.17 0.22
C GLN A 171 21.99 -20.40 -1.19
N LEU A 172 21.10 -19.50 -1.63
CA LEU A 172 20.49 -19.54 -2.95
C LEU A 172 21.09 -18.49 -3.86
N HIS A 173 21.07 -18.76 -5.16
CA HIS A 173 21.60 -17.88 -6.19
C HIS A 173 20.64 -17.75 -7.35
N LYS A 174 20.41 -16.52 -7.82
CA LYS A 174 19.55 -16.24 -8.97
C LYS A 174 20.39 -16.34 -10.25
N SER A 175 19.97 -17.15 -11.22
CA SER A 175 20.59 -17.19 -12.55
C SER A 175 19.92 -16.15 -13.45
N MET A 176 20.71 -15.30 -14.12
CA MET A 176 20.25 -14.39 -15.15
C MET A 176 21.03 -14.67 -16.45
N GLY A 177 20.51 -15.59 -17.27
CA GLY A 177 21.22 -16.08 -18.46
C GLY A 177 22.47 -16.88 -18.08
N ASN A 178 23.63 -16.56 -18.69
CA ASN A 178 24.90 -17.25 -18.40
C ASN A 178 25.61 -16.72 -17.14
N THR A 179 25.06 -15.73 -16.44
CA THR A 179 25.65 -15.15 -15.23
C THR A 179 24.81 -15.49 -14.00
N VAL A 180 25.49 -15.67 -12.87
CA VAL A 180 24.85 -15.81 -11.57
C VAL A 180 24.74 -14.42 -10.96
N ALA A 181 23.53 -13.90 -10.84
CA ALA A 181 23.27 -12.70 -10.05
C ALA A 181 23.39 -13.08 -8.58
N THR A 182 24.23 -12.36 -7.86
CA THR A 182 24.50 -12.66 -6.45
C THR A 182 23.82 -11.68 -5.51
N ASP A 183 23.43 -10.49 -5.98
CA ASP A 183 22.80 -9.43 -5.18
C ASP A 183 21.36 -9.22 -5.66
N PRO A 184 20.34 -9.15 -4.78
CA PRO A 184 20.38 -9.41 -3.32
C PRO A 184 20.83 -10.84 -2.95
N ARG A 185 21.30 -11.02 -1.71
CA ARG A 185 21.78 -12.32 -1.19
C ARG A 185 20.68 -13.05 -0.44
N THR A 186 20.47 -14.33 -0.74
CA THR A 186 19.38 -15.10 -0.16
C THR A 186 19.84 -16.43 0.44
N TRP A 187 19.26 -16.80 1.57
CA TRP A 187 19.42 -18.09 2.24
C TRP A 187 18.06 -18.70 2.59
N VAL A 188 18.01 -20.01 2.73
CA VAL A 188 16.87 -20.74 3.29
C VAL A 188 17.31 -21.50 4.53
N TYR A 189 16.69 -21.14 5.65
CA TYR A 189 16.93 -21.79 6.94
C TYR A 189 15.86 -22.86 7.10
N THR A 190 16.27 -24.12 7.25
CA THR A 190 15.38 -25.27 7.33
C THR A 190 15.54 -25.97 8.69
N PHE A 191 14.43 -26.25 9.35
CA PHE A 191 14.38 -27.06 10.57
C PHE A 191 13.21 -28.04 10.52
N SER A 192 13.30 -29.13 11.26
CA SER A 192 12.34 -30.23 11.16
C SER A 192 11.20 -30.07 12.15
N ILE A 193 9.95 -30.13 11.68
CA ILE A 193 8.73 -30.07 12.50
C ILE A 193 8.13 -31.48 12.59
N PRO A 194 8.09 -32.11 13.78
CA PRO A 194 7.55 -33.44 13.93
C PRO A 194 6.02 -33.45 13.71
N THR A 195 5.44 -34.63 13.58
CA THR A 195 4.00 -34.82 13.85
C THR A 195 3.80 -35.01 15.35
N SER A 196 2.58 -34.79 15.84
CA SER A 196 2.27 -35.18 17.20
C SER A 196 2.34 -36.70 17.40
N ARG A 197 2.58 -37.12 18.65
CA ARG A 197 2.48 -38.53 19.09
C ARG A 197 1.03 -38.96 19.31
N THR A 198 0.11 -38.01 19.45
CA THR A 198 -1.33 -38.21 19.60
C THR A 198 -2.03 -37.65 18.36
N SER A 199 -3.05 -38.34 17.83
CA SER A 199 -3.76 -37.87 16.64
C SER A 199 -4.58 -36.59 16.84
N ARG A 200 -4.63 -36.04 18.07
CA ARG A 200 -5.48 -34.88 18.43
C ARG A 200 -4.73 -33.57 18.60
N ASP A 201 -3.41 -33.62 18.77
CA ASP A 201 -2.57 -32.43 18.98
C ASP A 201 -1.73 -32.16 17.73
N PRO A 202 -1.34 -30.90 17.45
CA PRO A 202 -0.39 -30.62 16.38
C PRO A 202 1.04 -30.93 16.84
N GLY A 203 1.92 -31.21 15.88
CA GLY A 203 3.35 -31.23 16.12
C GLY A 203 3.90 -29.82 16.24
N TYR A 204 4.88 -29.63 17.13
CA TYR A 204 5.55 -28.34 17.31
C TYR A 204 7.07 -28.49 17.31
N ALA A 205 7.74 -27.48 16.77
CA ALA A 205 9.19 -27.35 16.83
C ALA A 205 9.56 -25.88 16.97
N GLU A 206 10.59 -25.63 17.78
CA GLU A 206 11.28 -24.35 17.80
C GLU A 206 12.72 -24.55 17.36
N ALA A 207 13.25 -23.59 16.62
CA ALA A 207 14.62 -23.57 16.17
C ALA A 207 15.18 -22.15 16.33
N ALA A 208 16.36 -22.05 16.94
CA ALA A 208 17.05 -20.78 17.08
C ALA A 208 17.73 -20.47 15.73
N LEU A 209 17.28 -19.42 15.05
CA LEU A 209 17.66 -19.12 13.68
C LEU A 209 18.88 -18.20 13.62
N ALA A 210 18.89 -17.17 14.46
CA ALA A 210 19.88 -16.11 14.38
C ALA A 210 19.99 -15.32 15.69
N ILE A 211 21.16 -14.77 15.96
CA ILE A 211 21.46 -13.82 17.04
C ILE A 211 22.05 -12.57 16.37
N PRO A 212 21.43 -11.37 16.48
CA PRO A 212 22.03 -10.15 15.98
C PRO A 212 23.41 -9.94 16.58
N VAL A 213 24.40 -9.62 15.73
CA VAL A 213 25.74 -9.23 16.20
C VAL A 213 25.60 -7.91 16.93
N GLN A 214 26.15 -7.83 18.14
CA GLN A 214 26.04 -6.64 18.98
C GLN A 214 26.52 -5.39 18.24
N GLY A 215 25.70 -4.34 18.25
CA GLY A 215 26.03 -3.07 17.59
C GLY A 215 25.96 -3.10 16.07
N THR A 216 25.23 -4.05 15.47
CA THR A 216 25.04 -4.09 14.01
C THR A 216 23.60 -3.85 13.56
N THR A 217 22.61 -4.05 14.44
CA THR A 217 21.19 -3.80 14.18
C THR A 217 20.75 -2.50 14.83
N ILE A 218 19.96 -1.69 14.11
CA ILE A 218 19.49 -0.38 14.56
C ILE A 218 18.02 -0.41 14.95
N SER A 219 17.20 -1.12 14.18
CA SER A 219 15.74 -1.16 14.33
C SER A 219 15.18 -2.36 13.59
N TYR A 220 13.95 -2.76 13.91
CA TYR A 220 13.20 -3.73 13.12
C TYR A 220 11.77 -3.27 12.85
N PHE A 221 11.24 -3.74 11.72
CA PHE A 221 9.84 -3.72 11.34
C PHE A 221 9.35 -5.16 11.21
N ALA A 222 8.21 -5.49 11.81
CA ALA A 222 7.61 -6.81 11.73
C ALA A 222 6.13 -6.71 11.36
N THR A 223 5.68 -7.59 10.48
CA THR A 223 4.25 -7.89 10.32
C THR A 223 3.92 -9.01 11.29
N ILE A 224 3.16 -8.70 12.35
CA ILE A 224 2.83 -9.62 13.44
C ILE A 224 1.35 -9.98 13.44
N LYS A 225 1.01 -11.08 14.09
CA LYS A 225 -0.40 -11.42 14.33
C LYS A 225 -1.05 -10.35 15.24
N HIS A 226 -2.21 -9.81 14.83
CA HIS A 226 -3.09 -9.01 15.70
C HIS A 226 -4.15 -9.89 16.38
N GLY A 227 -4.57 -10.94 15.69
CA GLY A 227 -5.57 -11.93 16.13
C GLY A 227 -5.46 -13.19 15.27
N THR A 228 -6.55 -13.95 15.19
CA THR A 228 -6.63 -15.10 14.26
C THR A 228 -6.85 -14.64 12.83
N ALA A 229 -7.64 -13.59 12.62
CA ALA A 229 -8.01 -13.08 11.30
C ALA A 229 -7.00 -12.13 10.66
N TRP A 230 -6.27 -11.39 11.48
CA TRP A 230 -5.58 -10.16 11.07
C TRP A 230 -4.12 -10.13 11.49
N VAL A 231 -3.34 -9.40 10.68
CA VAL A 231 -1.97 -9.00 10.99
C VAL A 231 -1.90 -7.49 11.16
N GLN A 232 -0.84 -7.03 11.81
CA GLN A 232 -0.57 -5.61 12.03
C GLN A 232 0.94 -5.33 11.99
N PRO A 233 1.33 -4.08 11.72
CA PRO A 233 2.70 -3.64 11.92
C PRO A 233 3.13 -3.63 13.39
N HIS A 234 4.39 -3.95 13.63
CA HIS A 234 5.10 -3.73 14.87
C HIS A 234 6.51 -3.22 14.56
N HIS A 235 7.04 -2.36 15.44
CA HIS A 235 8.34 -1.74 15.26
C HIS A 235 9.10 -1.81 16.58
N SER A 236 10.44 -1.78 16.54
CA SER A 236 11.21 -1.61 17.77
C SER A 236 10.92 -0.25 18.42
N SER A 237 10.81 -0.25 19.74
CA SER A 237 10.46 0.94 20.54
C SER A 237 11.61 1.92 20.61
N PHE A 238 12.85 1.44 20.51
CA PHE A 238 14.08 2.22 20.61
C PHE A 238 14.96 1.94 19.39
N ARG A 239 15.65 2.98 18.91
CA ARG A 239 16.44 2.96 17.67
C ARG A 239 17.81 3.54 17.92
N GLY A 240 18.81 2.96 17.28
CA GLY A 240 20.19 3.40 17.38
C GLY A 240 21.06 2.32 18.01
N LEU A 241 22.35 2.36 17.71
CA LEU A 241 23.30 1.30 18.08
C LEU A 241 23.36 0.98 19.58
N ARG A 242 23.06 1.95 20.43
CA ARG A 242 23.11 1.82 21.90
C ARG A 242 21.73 1.63 22.53
N ASP A 243 20.68 1.82 21.75
CA ASP A 243 19.30 1.84 22.20
C ASP A 243 18.47 0.71 21.57
N TYR A 244 19.02 -0.09 20.66
CA TYR A 244 18.31 -1.25 20.09
C TYR A 244 17.95 -2.27 21.18
N GLU A 245 16.66 -2.51 21.38
CA GLU A 245 16.12 -3.30 22.49
C GLU A 245 16.13 -4.82 22.26
N GLY A 246 16.53 -5.27 21.07
CA GLY A 246 16.42 -6.66 20.64
C GLY A 246 15.09 -6.99 19.97
N PHE A 247 15.02 -8.16 19.34
CA PHE A 247 13.83 -8.64 18.64
C PHE A 247 12.82 -9.24 19.61
N HIS A 248 11.90 -8.42 20.11
CA HIS A 248 10.87 -8.84 21.07
C HIS A 248 9.45 -8.40 20.66
N PRO A 249 8.92 -8.88 19.52
CA PRO A 249 7.55 -8.56 19.15
C PRO A 249 6.57 -9.18 20.16
N PRO A 250 5.44 -8.51 20.48
CA PRO A 250 4.49 -8.97 21.49
C PRO A 250 3.70 -10.23 21.05
N ARG A 251 3.75 -10.55 19.75
CA ARG A 251 3.12 -11.72 19.13
C ARG A 251 3.99 -12.21 17.99
N GLU A 252 3.70 -13.40 17.50
CA GLU A 252 4.50 -14.03 16.45
C GLU A 252 4.44 -13.22 15.15
N ALA A 253 5.61 -13.08 14.50
CA ALA A 253 5.79 -12.37 13.24
C ALA A 253 5.72 -13.33 12.04
N ILE A 254 5.12 -12.86 10.95
CA ILE A 254 5.02 -13.57 9.68
C ILE A 254 5.96 -13.00 8.61
N MET A 255 6.61 -11.88 8.92
CA MET A 255 7.69 -11.26 8.15
C MET A 255 8.37 -10.24 9.06
N THR A 256 9.70 -10.20 9.06
CA THR A 256 10.48 -9.21 9.83
C THR A 256 11.63 -8.68 9.00
N ALA A 257 11.79 -7.35 8.93
CA ALA A 257 12.93 -6.66 8.34
C ALA A 257 13.75 -5.99 9.46
N PHE A 258 15.06 -6.17 9.43
CA PHE A 258 16.03 -5.53 10.33
C PHE A 258 16.86 -4.52 9.56
N MET A 259 16.95 -3.30 10.07
CA MET A 259 17.86 -2.27 9.53
C MET A 259 19.23 -2.41 10.19
N THR A 260 20.27 -2.53 9.38
CA THR A 260 21.64 -2.67 9.85
C THR A 260 22.37 -1.33 9.90
N TYR A 261 23.48 -1.28 10.63
CA TYR A 261 24.34 -0.10 10.73
C TYR A 261 25.06 0.29 9.44
N GLN A 262 25.10 -0.59 8.43
CA GLN A 262 25.62 -0.29 7.10
C GLN A 262 24.53 0.20 6.15
N GLY A 263 23.26 0.24 6.61
CA GLY A 263 22.13 0.65 5.80
C GLY A 263 21.59 -0.44 4.88
N ASP A 264 22.08 -1.68 5.00
CA ASP A 264 21.44 -2.86 4.41
C ASP A 264 20.24 -3.29 5.28
N VAL A 265 19.33 -4.04 4.66
CA VAL A 265 18.19 -4.69 5.30
C VAL A 265 18.39 -6.20 5.33
N VAL A 266 18.15 -6.81 6.50
CA VAL A 266 18.04 -8.28 6.62
C VAL A 266 16.59 -8.66 6.87
N LEU A 267 15.98 -9.37 5.93
CA LEU A 267 14.57 -9.80 5.99
C LEU A 267 14.48 -11.29 6.32
N PHE A 268 13.58 -11.66 7.22
CA PHE A 268 13.19 -13.04 7.50
C PHE A 268 11.71 -13.24 7.10
N LEU A 269 11.45 -14.19 6.20
CA LEU A 269 10.13 -14.57 5.71
C LEU A 269 9.86 -16.07 5.97
N PRO A 270 9.13 -16.42 7.05
CA PRO A 270 8.63 -17.76 7.28
C PRO A 270 7.69 -18.25 6.17
N LEU A 271 7.89 -19.49 5.72
CA LEU A 271 7.04 -20.12 4.70
C LEU A 271 6.03 -21.07 5.33
N SER A 272 4.74 -20.78 5.14
CA SER A 272 3.62 -21.63 5.58
C SER A 272 2.93 -22.29 4.37
N ASN A 273 2.14 -23.33 4.60
CA ASN A 273 1.29 -23.95 3.58
C ASN A 273 0.04 -24.60 4.22
N GLY A 274 -0.75 -25.35 3.45
CA GLY A 274 -1.97 -25.99 3.94
C GLY A 274 -1.77 -26.99 5.10
N GLU A 275 -0.57 -27.54 5.27
CA GLU A 275 -0.26 -28.58 6.27
C GLU A 275 0.50 -28.04 7.49
N LYS A 276 1.23 -26.94 7.34
CA LYS A 276 2.08 -26.35 8.39
C LYS A 276 2.02 -24.84 8.44
N THR A 277 2.31 -24.30 9.61
CA THR A 277 2.51 -22.86 9.81
C THR A 277 3.87 -22.59 10.43
N VAL A 278 4.57 -21.59 9.91
CA VAL A 278 5.85 -21.14 10.43
C VAL A 278 5.77 -19.66 10.76
N TYR A 279 6.29 -19.29 11.93
CA TYR A 279 6.35 -17.92 12.42
C TYR A 279 7.73 -17.60 13.01
N LEU A 280 7.96 -16.33 13.32
CA LEU A 280 9.10 -15.87 14.12
C LEU A 280 8.63 -15.37 15.48
N LYS A 281 9.45 -15.55 16.51
CA LYS A 281 9.32 -14.86 17.79
C LYS A 281 10.69 -14.48 18.34
N GLY A 282 10.69 -13.54 19.28
CA GLY A 282 11.84 -13.26 20.11
C GLY A 282 12.05 -14.31 21.20
N SER A 283 13.28 -14.42 21.69
CA SER A 283 13.57 -15.17 22.91
C SER A 283 12.81 -14.56 24.11
N GLN A 284 12.44 -15.41 25.08
CA GLN A 284 11.78 -14.96 26.32
C GLN A 284 12.76 -14.28 27.29
N ASN A 285 14.05 -14.58 27.19
CA ASN A 285 15.07 -13.92 27.98
C ASN A 285 15.58 -12.72 27.18
N ALA A 286 15.17 -11.51 27.55
CA ALA A 286 15.60 -10.28 26.86
C ALA A 286 17.14 -10.07 26.82
N LYS A 287 17.91 -10.81 27.63
CA LYS A 287 19.39 -10.81 27.57
C LYS A 287 19.95 -11.67 26.43
N GLU A 288 19.14 -12.54 25.85
CA GLU A 288 19.45 -13.42 24.74
C GLU A 288 18.61 -12.93 23.55
N ASP A 289 19.13 -11.99 22.76
CA ASP A 289 18.46 -11.46 21.58
C ASP A 289 18.48 -12.51 20.45
N VAL A 290 17.60 -13.50 20.54
CA VAL A 290 17.56 -14.65 19.63
C VAL A 290 16.28 -14.61 18.81
N ILE A 291 16.42 -14.73 17.49
CA ILE A 291 15.32 -14.93 16.55
C ILE A 291 15.01 -16.42 16.52
N ILE A 292 13.78 -16.78 16.91
CA ILE A 292 13.32 -18.16 16.98
C ILE A 292 12.27 -18.41 15.90
N GLY A 293 12.51 -19.43 15.07
CA GLY A 293 11.52 -19.99 14.16
C GLY A 293 10.61 -20.95 14.93
N VAL A 294 9.29 -20.75 14.82
CA VAL A 294 8.28 -21.59 15.45
C VAL A 294 7.49 -22.29 14.35
N GLY A 295 7.56 -23.62 14.33
CA GLY A 295 6.83 -24.46 13.40
C GLY A 295 5.68 -25.19 14.09
N ARG A 296 4.51 -25.19 13.45
CA ARG A 296 3.34 -25.99 13.80
C ARG A 296 3.00 -26.90 12.62
N ASN A 297 2.81 -28.18 12.86
CA ASN A 297 2.44 -29.18 11.87
C ASN A 297 1.10 -29.80 12.24
N ASP A 298 0.08 -29.58 11.41
CA ASP A 298 -1.25 -30.18 11.54
C ASP A 298 -1.45 -31.36 10.56
N GLY A 299 -0.42 -31.72 9.80
CA GLY A 299 -0.41 -32.85 8.88
C GLY A 299 -0.09 -34.20 9.53
N PHE A 300 -0.11 -35.26 8.71
CA PHE A 300 0.06 -36.64 9.15
C PHE A 300 1.49 -37.18 9.03
N SER A 301 2.39 -36.40 8.43
CA SER A 301 3.81 -36.73 8.28
C SER A 301 4.70 -35.60 8.78
N LYS A 302 5.94 -35.94 9.12
CA LYS A 302 6.97 -34.96 9.46
C LYS A 302 7.16 -34.01 8.27
N VAL A 303 7.32 -32.71 8.56
CA VAL A 303 7.52 -31.67 7.54
C VAL A 303 8.68 -30.76 7.91
N ASP A 304 9.21 -30.05 6.92
CA ASP A 304 10.24 -29.03 7.13
C ASP A 304 9.60 -27.65 7.34
N GLY A 305 10.02 -26.95 8.38
CA GLY A 305 9.84 -25.52 8.54
C GLY A 305 10.93 -24.76 7.80
N LYS A 306 10.56 -23.78 6.96
CA LYS A 306 11.50 -22.99 6.16
C LYS A 306 11.31 -21.50 6.42
N VAL A 307 12.43 -20.78 6.47
CA VAL A 307 12.48 -19.31 6.55
C VAL A 307 13.42 -18.82 5.47
N VAL A 308 12.92 -17.99 4.55
CA VAL A 308 13.74 -17.29 3.56
C VAL A 308 14.37 -16.10 4.25
N VAL A 309 15.68 -15.98 4.16
CA VAL A 309 16.45 -14.88 4.76
C VAL A 309 17.17 -14.13 3.65
N VAL A 310 16.95 -12.82 3.56
CA VAL A 310 17.51 -11.98 2.48
C VAL A 310 18.31 -10.84 3.08
N VAL A 311 19.49 -10.56 2.51
CA VAL A 311 20.25 -9.32 2.75
C VAL A 311 20.21 -8.49 1.47
N ALA A 312 19.67 -7.27 1.55
CA ALA A 312 19.46 -6.38 0.41
C ALA A 312 19.73 -4.91 0.77
N ARG A 313 19.67 -3.99 -0.20
CA ARG A 313 19.85 -2.55 0.01
C ARG A 313 18.72 -1.97 0.85
N ASP A 314 17.48 -2.35 0.56
CA ASP A 314 16.31 -1.80 1.22
C ASP A 314 15.22 -2.85 1.42
N VAL A 315 14.12 -2.43 2.06
CA VAL A 315 13.01 -3.30 2.40
C VAL A 315 12.25 -3.77 1.16
N GLU A 316 12.14 -2.92 0.13
CA GLU A 316 11.40 -3.25 -1.09
C GLU A 316 12.14 -4.35 -1.87
N GLU A 317 13.45 -4.19 -2.08
CA GLU A 317 14.32 -5.18 -2.71
C GLU A 317 14.34 -6.49 -1.89
N ALA A 318 14.48 -6.42 -0.56
CA ALA A 318 14.51 -7.60 0.30
C ALA A 318 13.20 -8.40 0.22
N VAL A 319 12.06 -7.71 0.25
CA VAL A 319 10.74 -8.35 0.22
C VAL A 319 10.45 -8.89 -1.18
N GLU A 320 10.82 -8.19 -2.25
CA GLU A 320 10.69 -8.69 -3.61
C GLU A 320 11.48 -9.99 -3.82
N GLU A 321 12.75 -10.01 -3.42
CA GLU A 321 13.60 -11.19 -3.52
C GLU A 321 13.08 -12.35 -2.65
N ALA A 322 12.64 -12.08 -1.43
CA ALA A 322 12.11 -13.13 -0.56
C ALA A 322 10.85 -13.77 -1.15
N PHE A 323 9.96 -12.98 -1.75
CA PHE A 323 8.77 -13.50 -2.41
C PHE A 323 9.07 -14.15 -3.77
N TYR A 324 10.12 -13.72 -4.48
CA TYR A 324 10.64 -14.42 -5.67
C TYR A 324 11.03 -15.87 -5.32
N TRP A 325 11.73 -16.07 -4.20
CA TRP A 325 12.10 -17.40 -3.72
C TRP A 325 10.92 -18.15 -3.09
N ALA A 326 10.07 -17.50 -2.32
CA ALA A 326 8.88 -18.12 -1.75
C ALA A 326 7.98 -18.76 -2.82
N LYS A 327 7.85 -18.13 -3.99
CA LYS A 327 7.09 -18.67 -5.12
C LYS A 327 7.75 -19.91 -5.74
N ARG A 328 9.08 -19.99 -5.74
CA ARG A 328 9.85 -21.10 -6.35
C ARG A 328 10.09 -22.27 -5.42
N ILE A 329 10.13 -22.03 -4.11
CA ILE A 329 10.24 -23.10 -3.13
C ILE A 329 8.87 -23.78 -3.04
N GLY A 330 8.75 -24.92 -3.71
CA GLY A 330 7.54 -25.73 -3.73
C GLY A 330 7.15 -26.23 -2.33
N GLU A 331 5.92 -26.75 -2.20
CA GLU A 331 5.41 -27.25 -0.92
C GLU A 331 6.24 -28.41 -0.35
N ASP A 332 6.88 -29.19 -1.22
CA ASP A 332 7.82 -30.28 -0.92
C ASP A 332 9.26 -29.80 -0.65
N GLY A 333 9.50 -28.49 -0.74
CA GLY A 333 10.78 -27.84 -0.47
C GLY A 333 11.75 -27.83 -1.65
N ARG A 334 11.37 -28.32 -2.84
CA ARG A 334 12.20 -28.23 -4.04
C ARG A 334 12.06 -26.88 -4.71
N ILE A 335 13.18 -26.38 -5.26
CA ILE A 335 13.13 -25.23 -6.15
C ILE A 335 12.50 -25.70 -7.47
N MET A 336 11.35 -25.14 -7.79
CA MET A 336 10.64 -25.39 -9.04
C MET A 336 11.18 -24.44 -10.11
N ASP A 337 11.46 -24.97 -11.29
CA ASP A 337 11.60 -24.18 -12.51
C ASP A 337 10.20 -23.67 -12.87
N ILE A 338 9.84 -22.54 -12.29
CA ILE A 338 8.69 -21.76 -12.75
C ILE A 338 9.23 -20.96 -13.93
N GLU A 339 8.87 -21.36 -15.15
CA GLU A 339 9.01 -20.48 -16.33
C GLU A 339 8.44 -19.10 -15.95
N GLU A 340 8.98 -18.01 -16.50
CA GLU A 340 8.28 -16.72 -16.43
C GLU A 340 6.91 -16.91 -17.09
N GLU A 341 5.92 -17.34 -16.29
CA GLU A 341 4.55 -17.40 -16.71
C GLU A 341 4.17 -15.95 -16.94
N ALA A 342 4.00 -15.60 -18.22
CA ALA A 342 3.35 -14.38 -18.62
C ALA A 342 2.15 -14.20 -17.69
N GLU A 343 2.00 -13.03 -17.07
CA GLU A 343 0.80 -12.69 -16.30
C GLU A 343 -0.38 -13.26 -17.06
N LEU A 344 -1.06 -14.26 -16.50
CA LEU A 344 -2.22 -14.85 -17.14
C LEU A 344 -3.15 -13.68 -17.40
N GLY A 345 -3.27 -13.31 -18.68
CA GLY A 345 -3.96 -12.12 -19.15
C GLY A 345 -5.45 -12.24 -18.91
N GLY A 346 -5.86 -12.20 -17.65
CA GLY A 346 -7.17 -11.75 -17.27
C GLY A 346 -7.13 -10.25 -17.40
N GLY A 347 -7.68 -9.71 -18.49
CA GLY A 347 -7.92 -8.28 -18.58
C GLY A 347 -8.59 -7.81 -17.29
N ASP A 348 -8.12 -6.68 -16.74
CA ASP A 348 -8.64 -6.13 -15.48
C ASP A 348 -10.18 -6.07 -15.56
N ASP A 349 -10.86 -6.90 -14.76
CA ASP A 349 -12.32 -6.86 -14.66
C ASP A 349 -12.70 -5.46 -14.18
N PRO A 350 -13.50 -4.68 -14.96
CA PRO A 350 -13.94 -3.35 -14.55
C PRO A 350 -14.68 -3.33 -13.21
N TRP A 351 -15.07 -4.50 -12.68
CA TRP A 351 -15.58 -4.64 -11.31
C TRP A 351 -14.72 -3.91 -10.28
N SER A 352 -13.39 -3.99 -10.35
CA SER A 352 -12.49 -3.33 -9.39
C SER A 352 -12.58 -1.80 -9.47
N ASP A 353 -12.83 -1.25 -10.66
CA ASP A 353 -12.87 0.19 -10.94
C ASP A 353 -14.28 0.79 -10.80
N SER A 354 -15.18 0.08 -10.12
CA SER A 354 -16.52 0.57 -9.79
C SER A 354 -16.65 0.97 -8.33
N LEU A 355 -17.47 2.00 -8.08
CA LEU A 355 -17.93 2.34 -6.74
C LEU A 355 -18.88 1.26 -6.23
N LYS A 356 -18.63 0.80 -5.00
CA LYS A 356 -19.38 -0.29 -4.37
C LYS A 356 -20.04 0.20 -3.08
N TYR A 357 -21.15 -0.42 -2.72
CA TYR A 357 -21.83 -0.16 -1.46
C TYR A 357 -21.89 -1.44 -0.62
N CYS A 358 -21.51 -1.34 0.66
CA CYS A 358 -21.58 -2.44 1.63
C CYS A 358 -22.60 -2.11 2.72
N THR A 359 -23.43 -3.08 3.11
CA THR A 359 -24.50 -2.85 4.10
C THR A 359 -24.03 -2.91 5.55
N TRP A 360 -22.79 -3.33 5.84
CA TRP A 360 -22.33 -3.64 7.21
C TRP A 360 -22.49 -2.46 8.18
N ASN A 361 -21.78 -1.36 7.97
CA ASN A 361 -21.89 -0.20 8.86
C ASN A 361 -23.15 0.65 8.59
N SER A 362 -23.75 0.54 7.40
CA SER A 362 -24.95 1.33 7.04
C SER A 362 -26.24 0.78 7.66
N LEU A 363 -26.48 -0.53 7.48
CA LEU A 363 -27.73 -1.17 7.88
C LEU A 363 -27.57 -2.08 9.11
N GLY A 364 -26.34 -2.46 9.44
CA GLY A 364 -26.04 -3.46 10.47
C GLY A 364 -26.55 -4.84 10.07
N ARG A 365 -26.77 -5.69 11.08
CA ARG A 365 -27.21 -7.09 10.92
C ARG A 365 -28.71 -7.27 10.67
N GLU A 366 -29.53 -6.26 10.91
CA GLU A 366 -30.99 -6.36 10.80
C GLU A 366 -31.48 -6.18 9.36
N LEU A 367 -30.95 -7.01 8.45
CA LEU A 367 -31.22 -6.93 7.02
C LEU A 367 -32.62 -7.43 6.68
N THR A 368 -33.30 -6.70 5.80
CA THR A 368 -34.57 -7.11 5.17
C THR A 368 -34.56 -6.65 3.72
N ASP A 369 -35.39 -7.28 2.87
CA ASP A 369 -35.53 -6.89 1.46
C ASP A 369 -35.82 -5.38 1.30
N LYS A 370 -36.75 -4.85 2.08
CA LYS A 370 -37.14 -3.42 2.07
C LYS A 370 -36.01 -2.50 2.47
N ARG A 371 -35.26 -2.81 3.55
CA ARG A 371 -34.17 -1.94 4.02
C ARG A 371 -33.06 -1.84 2.98
N ILE A 372 -32.69 -2.95 2.37
CA ILE A 372 -31.65 -2.99 1.33
C ILE A 372 -32.10 -2.22 0.10
N VAL A 373 -33.32 -2.48 -0.41
CA VAL A 373 -33.85 -1.78 -1.59
C VAL A 373 -33.97 -0.27 -1.33
N ASN A 374 -34.45 0.14 -0.15
CA ASN A 374 -34.54 1.55 0.21
C ASN A 374 -33.17 2.23 0.23
N ALA A 375 -32.15 1.60 0.81
CA ALA A 375 -30.80 2.16 0.86
C ALA A 375 -30.18 2.32 -0.54
N VAL A 376 -30.37 1.32 -1.41
CA VAL A 376 -29.87 1.39 -2.80
C VAL A 376 -30.61 2.45 -3.62
N ASN A 377 -31.91 2.64 -3.39
CA ASN A 377 -32.69 3.69 -4.04
C ASN A 377 -32.30 5.09 -3.55
N ASP A 378 -32.05 5.24 -2.25
CA ASP A 378 -31.62 6.51 -1.66
C ASP A 378 -30.26 6.97 -2.22
N LEU A 379 -29.31 6.05 -2.40
CA LEU A 379 -28.06 6.32 -3.13
C LEU A 379 -28.34 6.80 -4.57
N TYR A 380 -29.21 6.10 -5.31
CA TYR A 380 -29.55 6.43 -6.68
C TYR A 380 -30.23 7.81 -6.81
N ASP A 381 -31.21 8.08 -5.95
CA ASP A 381 -31.93 9.35 -5.89
C ASP A 381 -30.98 10.50 -5.54
N SER A 382 -29.97 10.23 -4.71
CA SER A 382 -28.85 11.12 -4.38
C SER A 382 -27.79 11.24 -5.49
N LYS A 383 -27.98 10.59 -6.65
CA LYS A 383 -27.04 10.57 -7.80
C LYS A 383 -25.73 9.84 -7.55
N ILE A 384 -25.72 8.91 -6.59
CA ILE A 384 -24.61 8.00 -6.32
C ILE A 384 -24.92 6.65 -6.98
N GLU A 385 -24.33 6.41 -8.14
CA GLU A 385 -24.57 5.19 -8.91
C GLU A 385 -23.51 4.14 -8.58
N VAL A 386 -23.81 3.29 -7.60
CA VAL A 386 -23.00 2.13 -7.29
C VAL A 386 -23.27 1.00 -8.28
N GLN A 387 -22.22 0.32 -8.76
CA GLN A 387 -22.39 -0.83 -9.65
C GLN A 387 -22.45 -2.15 -8.89
N THR A 388 -21.93 -2.19 -7.67
CA THR A 388 -21.95 -3.38 -6.81
C THR A 388 -22.61 -3.07 -5.47
N VAL A 389 -23.56 -3.90 -5.07
CA VAL A 389 -24.15 -3.92 -3.73
C VAL A 389 -23.69 -5.19 -3.02
N ILE A 390 -23.03 -5.05 -1.87
CA ILE A 390 -22.62 -6.16 -1.00
C ILE A 390 -23.62 -6.25 0.15
N ILE A 391 -24.41 -7.31 0.15
CA ILE A 391 -25.30 -7.68 1.24
C ILE A 391 -24.43 -8.42 2.26
N ASP A 392 -24.08 -7.72 3.34
CA ASP A 392 -23.17 -8.23 4.37
C ASP A 392 -23.88 -9.21 5.34
N ASP A 393 -23.24 -9.55 6.44
CA ASP A 393 -23.61 -10.59 7.41
C ASP A 393 -25.11 -10.57 7.82
N ASN A 394 -25.63 -11.76 8.11
CA ASN A 394 -26.98 -12.03 8.65
C ASN A 394 -28.17 -11.99 7.65
N TRP A 395 -27.96 -12.33 6.36
CA TRP A 395 -29.06 -12.55 5.41
C TRP A 395 -29.55 -14.02 5.34
N GLN A 396 -28.71 -14.96 5.78
CA GLN A 396 -28.88 -16.40 5.64
C GLN A 396 -30.04 -16.95 6.50
N SER A 397 -30.55 -18.13 6.14
CA SER A 397 -31.39 -18.95 7.04
C SER A 397 -30.54 -19.56 8.15
N LEU A 398 -30.81 -19.20 9.41
CA LEU A 398 -30.00 -19.56 10.57
C LEU A 398 -30.84 -20.22 11.67
N ASP A 399 -30.22 -21.11 12.46
CA ASP A 399 -30.81 -21.61 13.70
C ASP A 399 -30.48 -20.70 14.90
N ASN A 400 -31.32 -20.76 15.93
CA ASN A 400 -31.17 -19.93 17.13
C ASN A 400 -30.49 -20.71 18.27
N ASN A 401 -29.24 -21.14 18.06
CA ASN A 401 -28.50 -21.99 19.00
C ASN A 401 -27.58 -21.23 19.98
N GLY A 402 -27.71 -19.90 20.08
CA GLY A 402 -26.79 -19.04 20.85
C GLY A 402 -27.50 -17.97 21.69
N ARG A 403 -26.77 -17.38 22.64
CA ARG A 403 -27.23 -16.16 23.35
C ARG A 403 -27.04 -14.89 22.52
N ASP A 404 -26.20 -14.95 21.50
CA ASP A 404 -25.91 -13.90 20.54
C ASP A 404 -25.80 -14.47 19.12
N SER A 405 -25.60 -13.58 18.14
CA SER A 405 -25.52 -13.91 16.73
C SER A 405 -24.32 -14.79 16.35
N PHE A 406 -23.26 -14.83 17.18
CA PHE A 406 -22.08 -15.64 16.90
C PHE A 406 -22.31 -17.13 17.17
N GLY A 407 -23.35 -17.49 17.94
CA GLY A 407 -23.73 -18.87 18.20
C GLY A 407 -24.63 -19.51 17.13
N HIS A 408 -25.13 -18.73 16.16
CA HIS A 408 -26.02 -19.20 15.11
C HIS A 408 -25.30 -20.11 14.11
N ARG A 409 -26.05 -21.06 13.53
CA ARG A 409 -25.53 -22.01 12.54
C ARG A 409 -26.36 -21.97 11.28
N TRP A 410 -25.72 -22.27 10.15
CA TRP A 410 -26.35 -22.21 8.84
C TRP A 410 -27.26 -23.41 8.57
N THR A 411 -28.51 -23.17 8.13
CA THR A 411 -29.49 -24.26 7.94
C THR A 411 -29.79 -24.57 6.47
N ASP A 412 -29.86 -23.56 5.60
CA ASP A 412 -30.33 -23.65 4.22
C ASP A 412 -29.57 -22.65 3.33
N PHE A 413 -29.38 -22.97 2.05
CA PHE A 413 -28.75 -22.04 1.11
C PHE A 413 -29.58 -20.76 0.85
N GLU A 414 -30.90 -20.86 0.95
CA GLU A 414 -31.80 -19.73 0.73
C GLU A 414 -31.75 -18.73 1.91
N ALA A 415 -32.04 -17.46 1.61
CA ALA A 415 -32.14 -16.40 2.60
C ALA A 415 -33.25 -16.67 3.63
N ASP A 416 -33.16 -16.01 4.78
CA ASP A 416 -34.20 -16.08 5.80
C ASP A 416 -35.57 -15.67 5.23
N LYS A 417 -36.58 -16.53 5.39
CA LYS A 417 -37.89 -16.34 4.73
C LYS A 417 -38.72 -15.24 5.36
N ILE A 418 -38.40 -14.79 6.57
CA ILE A 418 -39.12 -13.71 7.25
C ILE A 418 -38.56 -12.37 6.77
N ALA A 419 -37.24 -12.22 6.74
CA ALA A 419 -36.55 -11.04 6.26
C ALA A 419 -36.59 -10.89 4.72
N PHE A 420 -36.65 -12.01 4.00
CA PHE A 420 -36.63 -12.08 2.53
C PHE A 420 -37.75 -13.00 2.02
N PRO A 421 -39.04 -12.57 2.10
CA PRO A 421 -40.19 -13.41 1.76
C PRO A 421 -40.24 -13.86 0.29
N LYS A 422 -39.52 -13.18 -0.62
CA LYS A 422 -39.37 -13.58 -2.03
C LYS A 422 -38.05 -14.31 -2.34
N GLY A 423 -37.27 -14.67 -1.31
CA GLY A 423 -35.94 -15.23 -1.44
C GLY A 423 -34.90 -14.26 -2.04
N LEU A 424 -33.67 -14.72 -2.18
CA LEU A 424 -32.57 -13.92 -2.75
C LEU A 424 -32.87 -13.42 -4.16
N LYS A 425 -33.46 -14.27 -5.02
CA LYS A 425 -33.77 -13.88 -6.41
C LYS A 425 -34.75 -12.72 -6.46
N GLY A 426 -35.79 -12.74 -5.62
CA GLY A 426 -36.73 -11.62 -5.52
C GLY A 426 -36.04 -10.33 -5.09
N LEU A 427 -35.13 -10.39 -4.13
CA LEU A 427 -34.32 -9.24 -3.71
C LEU A 427 -33.44 -8.71 -4.84
N VAL A 428 -32.70 -9.58 -5.54
CA VAL A 428 -31.83 -9.17 -6.66
C VAL A 428 -32.64 -8.51 -7.77
N GLU A 429 -33.80 -9.09 -8.12
CA GLU A 429 -34.72 -8.51 -9.10
C GLU A 429 -35.25 -7.15 -8.65
N ASP A 430 -35.62 -6.99 -7.37
CA ASP A 430 -36.13 -5.73 -6.84
C ASP A 430 -35.05 -4.64 -6.78
N ILE A 431 -33.80 -4.98 -6.42
CA ILE A 431 -32.63 -4.08 -6.48
C ILE A 431 -32.40 -3.60 -7.91
N LYS A 432 -32.26 -4.53 -8.88
CA LYS A 432 -31.93 -4.19 -10.27
C LYS A 432 -33.07 -3.46 -10.99
N ARG A 433 -34.33 -3.75 -10.62
CA ARG A 433 -35.52 -3.07 -11.16
C ARG A 433 -35.58 -1.62 -10.71
N SER A 434 -35.27 -1.36 -9.44
CA SER A 434 -35.35 -0.03 -8.85
C SER A 434 -34.12 0.82 -9.15
N ASN A 435 -32.94 0.20 -9.30
CA ASN A 435 -31.70 0.87 -9.69
C ASN A 435 -31.00 0.10 -10.81
N ARG A 436 -31.15 0.60 -12.04
CA ARG A 436 -30.53 0.01 -13.25
C ARG A 436 -29.00 0.19 -13.31
N GLY A 437 -28.43 1.03 -12.46
CA GLY A 437 -26.98 1.21 -12.34
C GLY A 437 -26.28 0.03 -11.66
N VAL A 438 -27.01 -0.74 -10.83
CA VAL A 438 -26.47 -1.91 -10.14
C VAL A 438 -26.33 -3.08 -11.12
N LYS A 439 -25.08 -3.46 -11.40
CA LYS A 439 -24.74 -4.61 -12.25
C LYS A 439 -24.52 -5.88 -11.43
N HIS A 440 -23.92 -5.71 -10.25
CA HIS A 440 -23.46 -6.79 -9.40
C HIS A 440 -24.15 -6.74 -8.04
N VAL A 441 -24.59 -7.91 -7.58
CA VAL A 441 -25.02 -8.11 -6.20
C VAL A 441 -24.11 -9.18 -5.62
N ALA A 442 -23.47 -8.86 -4.50
CA ALA A 442 -22.62 -9.77 -3.76
C ALA A 442 -23.27 -10.11 -2.43
N VAL A 443 -22.96 -11.30 -1.90
CA VAL A 443 -23.37 -11.71 -0.56
C VAL A 443 -22.16 -12.12 0.28
N TRP A 444 -22.23 -11.82 1.57
CA TRP A 444 -21.30 -12.32 2.57
C TRP A 444 -21.62 -13.78 2.95
N HIS A 445 -20.62 -14.61 3.21
CA HIS A 445 -20.78 -15.90 3.88
C HIS A 445 -19.49 -16.32 4.61
N GLY A 446 -19.61 -17.17 5.63
CA GLY A 446 -18.45 -17.78 6.29
C GLY A 446 -17.90 -19.00 5.54
N ILE A 447 -16.64 -19.37 5.83
CA ILE A 447 -15.96 -20.50 5.16
C ILE A 447 -16.43 -21.88 5.67
N LEU A 448 -16.71 -22.01 6.97
CA LEU A 448 -17.10 -23.27 7.62
C LEU A 448 -18.63 -23.45 7.72
N GLY A 449 -19.39 -22.48 7.22
CA GLY A 449 -20.80 -22.31 7.47
C GLY A 449 -21.08 -20.87 7.92
N TYR A 450 -21.96 -20.69 8.89
CA TYR A 450 -22.06 -19.42 9.62
C TYR A 450 -21.01 -19.38 10.75
N TRP A 451 -21.04 -18.36 11.62
CA TRP A 451 -20.07 -18.18 12.72
C TRP A 451 -19.84 -19.43 13.59
N ASN A 452 -20.87 -20.25 13.82
CA ASN A 452 -20.78 -21.50 14.59
C ASN A 452 -20.93 -22.78 13.73
N GLY A 453 -20.65 -22.68 12.43
CA GLY A 453 -20.72 -23.78 11.47
C GLY A 453 -22.13 -23.99 10.89
N VAL A 454 -22.48 -25.27 10.66
CA VAL A 454 -23.71 -25.73 10.02
C VAL A 454 -24.64 -26.35 11.08
N SER A 455 -25.94 -26.15 10.96
CA SER A 455 -26.92 -26.74 11.87
C SER A 455 -27.06 -28.25 11.59
N PRO A 456 -27.00 -29.12 12.61
CA PRO A 456 -27.24 -30.56 12.43
C PRO A 456 -28.70 -30.89 12.08
N ASN A 457 -29.62 -29.93 12.20
CA ASN A 457 -31.05 -30.13 11.97
C ASN A 457 -31.59 -29.38 10.72
N GLY A 458 -30.69 -28.77 9.93
CA GLY A 458 -31.04 -27.98 8.74
C GLY A 458 -31.22 -28.78 7.45
N TRP A 459 -31.55 -28.11 6.34
CA TRP A 459 -31.52 -28.72 5.02
C TRP A 459 -30.10 -29.12 4.61
N ILE A 460 -29.09 -28.32 4.96
CA ILE A 460 -27.68 -28.62 4.65
C ILE A 460 -27.28 -29.97 5.27
N SER A 461 -27.59 -30.23 6.54
CA SER A 461 -27.23 -31.51 7.20
C SER A 461 -27.92 -32.74 6.61
N ARG A 462 -29.07 -32.56 5.95
CA ARG A 462 -29.79 -33.65 5.26
C ARG A 462 -29.22 -33.98 3.89
N ASN A 463 -28.48 -33.06 3.27
CA ASN A 463 -27.98 -33.20 1.89
C ASN A 463 -26.47 -33.40 1.79
N TYR A 464 -25.73 -32.99 2.83
CA TYR A 464 -24.28 -33.12 2.91
C TYR A 464 -23.89 -33.78 4.22
N LYS A 465 -22.91 -34.67 4.15
CA LYS A 465 -22.31 -35.30 5.33
C LYS A 465 -21.63 -34.22 6.17
N LEU A 466 -22.04 -34.13 7.43
CA LEU A 466 -21.41 -33.26 8.40
C LEU A 466 -20.42 -34.04 9.28
N ARG A 467 -19.39 -33.33 9.72
CA ARG A 467 -18.46 -33.76 10.75
C ARG A 467 -18.61 -32.87 11.98
N ASN A 468 -18.71 -33.48 13.15
CA ASN A 468 -18.66 -32.76 14.42
C ASN A 468 -17.19 -32.51 14.79
N VAL A 469 -16.80 -31.24 14.89
CA VAL A 469 -15.44 -30.78 15.18
C VAL A 469 -15.46 -29.93 16.46
N GLY A 470 -14.52 -30.16 17.38
CA GLY A 470 -14.39 -29.37 18.62
C GLY A 470 -15.48 -29.63 19.68
N ASN A 471 -15.12 -30.28 20.80
CA ASN A 471 -15.93 -30.51 22.02
C ASN A 471 -17.46 -30.67 21.79
N GLU A 472 -17.84 -31.39 20.73
CA GLU A 472 -19.17 -31.90 20.42
C GLU A 472 -20.26 -30.90 19.96
N SER A 473 -19.95 -29.61 19.70
CA SER A 473 -20.99 -28.60 19.39
C SER A 473 -20.93 -27.92 18.01
N ILE A 474 -19.81 -27.99 17.29
CA ILE A 474 -19.65 -27.35 15.97
C ILE A 474 -19.71 -28.43 14.89
N TYR A 475 -20.56 -28.23 13.89
CA TYR A 475 -20.65 -29.11 12.74
C TYR A 475 -20.16 -28.39 11.49
N VAL A 476 -19.30 -29.04 10.73
CA VAL A 476 -18.76 -28.56 9.45
C VAL A 476 -19.04 -29.61 8.38
N VAL A 477 -18.92 -29.24 7.11
CA VAL A 477 -19.09 -30.20 5.99
C VAL A 477 -17.85 -31.11 5.96
N ASP A 478 -18.08 -32.42 5.87
CA ASP A 478 -17.02 -33.42 5.81
C ASP A 478 -16.26 -33.34 4.48
N LYS A 479 -14.96 -33.66 4.48
CA LYS A 479 -14.08 -33.65 3.29
C LYS A 479 -14.70 -34.30 2.05
N SER A 480 -15.45 -35.38 2.23
CA SER A 480 -16.11 -36.10 1.13
C SER A 480 -17.16 -35.27 0.38
N ASP A 481 -17.71 -34.22 1.01
CA ASP A 481 -18.78 -33.39 0.47
C ASP A 481 -18.44 -31.91 0.29
N ILE A 482 -17.34 -31.39 0.86
CA ILE A 482 -16.98 -29.94 0.78
C ILE A 482 -16.97 -29.43 -0.66
N GLY A 483 -16.37 -30.18 -1.60
CA GLY A 483 -16.31 -29.79 -3.01
C GLY A 483 -17.69 -29.67 -3.65
N ARG A 484 -18.57 -30.66 -3.40
CA ARG A 484 -19.96 -30.67 -3.88
C ARG A 484 -20.76 -29.54 -3.24
N PHE A 485 -20.59 -29.33 -1.94
CA PHE A 485 -21.24 -28.27 -1.18
C PHE A 485 -20.96 -26.87 -1.75
N TYR A 486 -19.69 -26.52 -1.99
CA TYR A 486 -19.33 -25.22 -2.56
C TYR A 486 -19.79 -25.07 -4.02
N ASP A 487 -19.68 -26.13 -4.83
CA ASP A 487 -20.17 -26.09 -6.21
C ASP A 487 -21.69 -25.84 -6.25
N ASP A 488 -22.46 -26.59 -5.45
CA ASP A 488 -23.92 -26.46 -5.37
C ASP A 488 -24.34 -25.11 -4.76
N PHE A 489 -23.65 -24.63 -3.72
CA PHE A 489 -23.93 -23.34 -3.09
C PHE A 489 -23.72 -22.19 -4.06
N TYR A 490 -22.58 -22.14 -4.75
CA TYR A 490 -22.29 -21.03 -5.66
C TYR A 490 -23.09 -21.10 -6.95
N LYS A 491 -23.42 -22.31 -7.42
CA LYS A 491 -24.42 -22.52 -8.47
C LYS A 491 -25.78 -21.98 -8.06
N PHE A 492 -26.22 -22.27 -6.83
CA PHE A 492 -27.47 -21.72 -6.28
C PHE A 492 -27.44 -20.19 -6.26
N LEU A 493 -26.39 -19.57 -5.69
CA LEU A 493 -26.24 -18.11 -5.65
C LEU A 493 -26.27 -17.49 -7.06
N SER A 494 -25.51 -18.07 -7.99
CA SER A 494 -25.48 -17.63 -9.39
C SER A 494 -26.89 -17.71 -10.02
N ASN A 495 -27.64 -18.78 -9.78
CA ASN A 495 -29.02 -18.93 -10.24
C ASN A 495 -29.99 -17.92 -9.60
N GLN A 496 -29.69 -17.40 -8.40
CA GLN A 496 -30.44 -16.29 -7.79
C GLN A 496 -30.07 -14.92 -8.36
N GLY A 497 -29.06 -14.84 -9.23
CA GLY A 497 -28.58 -13.59 -9.84
C GLY A 497 -27.49 -12.88 -9.04
N ILE A 498 -26.93 -13.52 -8.01
CA ILE A 498 -25.70 -13.09 -7.34
C ILE A 498 -24.52 -13.25 -8.32
N THR A 499 -23.61 -12.28 -8.32
CA THR A 499 -22.50 -12.23 -9.29
C THR A 499 -21.13 -12.11 -8.63
N ALA A 500 -21.08 -12.00 -7.30
CA ALA A 500 -19.86 -11.87 -6.53
C ALA A 500 -20.09 -12.37 -5.10
N VAL A 501 -19.03 -12.64 -4.34
CA VAL A 501 -19.14 -13.08 -2.94
C VAL A 501 -18.05 -12.44 -2.07
N LYS A 502 -18.37 -12.22 -0.79
CA LYS A 502 -17.40 -11.92 0.27
C LYS A 502 -17.32 -13.15 1.18
N ALA A 503 -16.23 -13.92 1.05
CA ALA A 503 -16.01 -15.10 1.86
C ALA A 503 -15.17 -14.73 3.07
N ASP A 504 -15.84 -14.74 4.22
CA ASP A 504 -15.34 -14.24 5.47
C ASP A 504 -15.06 -15.37 6.46
N THR A 505 -14.61 -15.00 7.65
CA THR A 505 -14.30 -15.92 8.76
C THR A 505 -13.33 -17.02 8.35
N GLN A 506 -12.50 -16.78 7.34
CA GLN A 506 -11.59 -17.81 6.83
C GLN A 506 -10.59 -18.28 7.90
N CYS A 507 -10.23 -17.40 8.83
CA CYS A 507 -9.43 -17.74 10.01
C CYS A 507 -10.03 -18.83 10.91
N LEU A 508 -11.34 -19.08 10.84
CA LEU A 508 -11.96 -20.16 11.63
C LEU A 508 -11.46 -21.54 11.21
N LEU A 509 -10.89 -21.68 10.00
CA LEU A 509 -10.15 -22.90 9.63
C LEU A 509 -8.96 -23.15 10.57
N ASP A 510 -8.26 -22.10 10.99
CA ASP A 510 -7.16 -22.21 11.96
C ASP A 510 -7.67 -22.26 13.41
N GLU A 511 -8.67 -21.45 13.75
CA GLU A 511 -9.16 -21.28 15.12
C GLU A 511 -10.03 -22.44 15.62
N ARG A 512 -10.93 -22.97 14.76
CA ARG A 512 -12.00 -23.88 15.19
C ARG A 512 -11.78 -25.33 14.80
N LEU A 513 -11.00 -25.60 13.76
CA LEU A 513 -10.68 -26.98 13.40
C LEU A 513 -9.64 -27.53 14.39
N PRO A 514 -9.93 -28.65 15.08
CA PRO A 514 -8.92 -29.33 15.89
C PRO A 514 -7.83 -29.90 14.97
N SER A 515 -6.61 -30.06 15.48
CA SER A 515 -5.48 -30.53 14.67
C SER A 515 -5.72 -31.87 13.98
N ALA A 516 -6.48 -32.78 14.62
CA ALA A 516 -6.90 -34.05 14.03
C ALA A 516 -7.63 -33.92 12.68
N ASP A 517 -8.39 -32.83 12.52
CA ASP A 517 -9.22 -32.59 11.34
C ASP A 517 -8.59 -31.55 10.40
N LYS A 518 -7.78 -30.62 10.96
CA LYS A 518 -7.24 -29.47 10.23
C LYS A 518 -6.39 -29.88 9.03
N GLY A 519 -5.49 -30.84 9.18
CA GLY A 519 -4.59 -31.28 8.11
C GLY A 519 -5.30 -31.74 6.84
N GLU A 520 -6.56 -32.19 6.93
CA GLU A 520 -7.34 -32.58 5.75
C GLU A 520 -8.47 -31.63 5.37
N LEU A 521 -9.14 -30.99 6.34
CA LEU A 521 -10.27 -30.10 6.07
C LEU A 521 -9.79 -28.72 5.61
N PHE A 522 -8.71 -28.19 6.18
CA PHE A 522 -8.20 -26.85 5.85
C PHE A 522 -7.88 -26.71 4.35
N PRO A 523 -7.00 -27.54 3.74
CA PRO A 523 -6.71 -27.44 2.31
C PRO A 523 -7.93 -27.77 1.43
N ALA A 524 -8.83 -28.65 1.88
CA ALA A 524 -10.05 -29.01 1.14
C ALA A 524 -11.03 -27.83 1.05
N TYR A 525 -11.26 -27.11 2.16
CA TYR A 525 -12.09 -25.91 2.20
C TYR A 525 -11.53 -24.80 1.31
N LEU A 526 -10.23 -24.50 1.43
CA LEU A 526 -9.60 -23.46 0.61
C LEU A 526 -9.69 -23.76 -0.89
N SER A 527 -9.44 -25.02 -1.28
CA SER A 527 -9.50 -25.44 -2.68
C SER A 527 -10.93 -25.40 -3.22
N ALA A 528 -11.91 -25.89 -2.45
CA ALA A 528 -13.32 -25.89 -2.86
C ALA A 528 -13.87 -24.47 -3.03
N TRP A 529 -13.58 -23.58 -2.08
CA TRP A 529 -13.94 -22.17 -2.17
C TRP A 529 -13.33 -21.51 -3.41
N ARG A 530 -12.02 -21.62 -3.59
CA ARG A 530 -11.29 -21.03 -4.74
C ARG A 530 -11.84 -21.50 -6.07
N ASN A 531 -12.04 -22.82 -6.22
CA ASN A 531 -12.52 -23.42 -7.46
C ASN A 531 -13.95 -22.98 -7.77
N ALA A 532 -14.84 -22.99 -6.77
CA ALA A 532 -16.22 -22.52 -6.95
C ALA A 532 -16.27 -21.01 -7.25
N ALA A 533 -15.52 -20.18 -6.52
CA ALA A 533 -15.45 -18.74 -6.73
C ALA A 533 -15.04 -18.41 -8.16
N SER A 534 -13.97 -19.04 -8.64
CA SER A 534 -13.47 -18.85 -10.00
C SER A 534 -14.49 -19.29 -11.04
N LYS A 535 -15.12 -20.45 -10.84
CA LYS A 535 -16.09 -21.03 -11.77
C LYS A 535 -17.34 -20.18 -11.95
N TYR A 536 -17.89 -19.62 -10.87
CA TYR A 536 -19.18 -18.92 -10.91
C TYR A 536 -19.07 -17.40 -10.93
N PHE A 537 -17.98 -16.84 -10.38
CA PHE A 537 -17.83 -15.39 -10.19
C PHE A 537 -16.57 -14.81 -10.83
N GLY A 538 -15.66 -15.65 -11.33
CA GLY A 538 -14.36 -15.21 -11.87
C GLY A 538 -13.49 -14.64 -10.75
N THR A 539 -12.94 -13.45 -10.94
CA THR A 539 -12.14 -12.74 -9.94
C THR A 539 -12.99 -11.96 -8.91
N ARG A 540 -14.33 -11.95 -9.06
CA ARG A 540 -15.26 -11.18 -8.23
C ARG A 540 -15.57 -11.87 -6.90
N ALA A 541 -14.53 -12.24 -6.16
CA ALA A 541 -14.61 -12.78 -4.82
C ALA A 541 -13.65 -12.02 -3.89
N ILE A 542 -14.13 -11.73 -2.67
CA ILE A 542 -13.35 -11.09 -1.62
C ILE A 542 -12.95 -12.16 -0.61
N SER A 543 -11.65 -12.31 -0.37
CA SER A 543 -11.06 -13.13 0.68
C SER A 543 -10.96 -12.29 1.96
N CYS A 544 -11.82 -12.54 2.95
CA CYS A 544 -11.91 -11.75 4.18
C CYS A 544 -11.57 -12.58 5.42
N MET A 545 -11.09 -11.91 6.48
CA MET A 545 -10.53 -12.53 7.70
C MET A 545 -9.50 -13.63 7.40
N SER A 546 -8.68 -13.41 6.36
CA SER A 546 -7.81 -14.43 5.77
C SER A 546 -6.32 -14.08 5.82
N LEU A 547 -5.89 -13.15 6.69
CA LEU A 547 -4.47 -12.84 6.91
C LEU A 547 -3.80 -13.89 7.81
N VAL A 548 -4.18 -15.16 7.62
CA VAL A 548 -3.57 -16.35 8.22
C VAL A 548 -2.48 -16.84 7.29
N PRO A 549 -1.22 -17.07 7.74
CA PRO A 549 -0.13 -17.45 6.83
C PRO A 549 -0.44 -18.66 5.95
N GLN A 550 -1.06 -19.71 6.50
CA GLN A 550 -1.46 -20.87 5.69
C GLN A 550 -2.35 -20.48 4.51
N ILE A 551 -3.28 -19.53 4.70
CA ILE A 551 -4.18 -19.05 3.64
C ILE A 551 -3.42 -18.17 2.66
N LEU A 552 -2.62 -17.22 3.15
CA LEU A 552 -1.83 -16.30 2.31
C LEU A 552 -0.91 -17.07 1.35
N PHE A 553 -0.20 -18.08 1.85
CA PHE A 553 0.74 -18.84 1.03
C PHE A 553 0.05 -19.87 0.12
N THR A 554 -1.07 -20.46 0.56
CA THR A 554 -1.75 -21.53 -0.23
C THR A 554 -2.70 -20.98 -1.30
N ASN A 555 -3.40 -19.88 -1.03
CA ASN A 555 -4.41 -19.33 -1.95
C ASN A 555 -3.95 -18.10 -2.71
N HIS A 556 -2.95 -17.38 -2.20
CA HIS A 556 -2.65 -16.02 -2.65
C HIS A 556 -1.20 -15.80 -3.08
N LEU A 557 -0.31 -16.80 -2.99
CA LEU A 557 1.10 -16.63 -3.35
C LEU A 557 1.35 -16.78 -4.86
N SER A 558 0.79 -17.83 -5.47
CA SER A 558 1.13 -18.21 -6.84
C SER A 558 0.42 -17.32 -7.87
N PRO A 559 1.14 -16.83 -8.90
CA PRO A 559 0.53 -16.10 -10.02
C PRO A 559 -0.39 -16.99 -10.89
N SER A 560 -0.19 -18.31 -10.88
CA SER A 560 -1.06 -19.27 -11.61
C SER A 560 -2.43 -19.46 -10.98
N LEU A 561 -2.63 -18.96 -9.75
CA LEU A 561 -3.92 -18.97 -9.07
C LEU A 561 -4.77 -17.77 -9.50
N PRO A 562 -6.11 -17.85 -9.36
CA PRO A 562 -6.98 -16.70 -9.57
C PRO A 562 -6.64 -15.54 -8.63
N LYS A 563 -6.51 -14.33 -9.20
CA LYS A 563 -6.31 -13.09 -8.44
C LYS A 563 -7.62 -12.65 -7.79
N PHE A 564 -7.66 -12.64 -6.46
CA PHE A 564 -8.83 -12.17 -5.69
C PHE A 564 -8.56 -10.85 -4.98
N THR A 565 -9.63 -10.18 -4.56
CA THR A 565 -9.54 -9.09 -3.59
C THR A 565 -9.27 -9.67 -2.20
N LEU A 566 -8.30 -9.11 -1.46
CA LEU A 566 -7.93 -9.57 -0.11
C LEU A 566 -8.23 -8.50 0.93
N ARG A 567 -8.94 -8.86 2.01
CA ARG A 567 -9.10 -7.96 3.15
C ARG A 567 -7.75 -7.79 3.88
N ASN A 568 -7.18 -6.58 3.85
CA ASN A 568 -5.81 -6.20 4.24
C ASN A 568 -5.70 -5.64 5.67
N SER A 569 -6.82 -5.49 6.38
CA SER A 569 -6.88 -4.98 7.76
C SER A 569 -8.13 -5.50 8.46
N ASP A 570 -8.19 -5.25 9.77
CA ASP A 570 -9.44 -5.29 10.54
C ASP A 570 -10.45 -4.25 10.01
N ASP A 571 -11.68 -4.34 10.52
CA ASP A 571 -12.82 -3.53 10.11
C ASP A 571 -12.57 -2.01 10.28
N PHE A 572 -13.17 -1.23 9.39
CA PHE A 572 -13.36 0.20 9.56
C PHE A 572 -14.45 0.47 10.62
N PHE A 573 -14.05 1.07 11.74
CA PHE A 573 -14.95 1.42 12.85
C PHE A 573 -15.29 2.93 12.86
N PRO A 574 -16.39 3.39 12.21
CA PRO A 574 -16.72 4.81 12.07
C PRO A 574 -16.86 5.54 13.41
N HIS A 575 -17.34 4.86 14.44
CA HIS A 575 -17.62 5.46 15.74
C HIS A 575 -16.48 5.31 16.76
N THR A 576 -15.29 4.86 16.33
CA THR A 576 -14.11 4.73 17.19
C THR A 576 -13.02 5.70 16.70
N PRO A 577 -12.93 6.93 17.26
CA PRO A 577 -12.04 7.97 16.73
C PRO A 577 -10.56 7.54 16.59
N ASN A 578 -10.04 6.83 17.59
CA ASN A 578 -8.65 6.37 17.59
C ASN A 578 -8.37 5.26 16.56
N SER A 579 -9.41 4.65 15.99
CA SER A 579 -9.25 3.62 14.95
C SER A 579 -8.89 4.22 13.59
N HIS A 580 -9.28 5.47 13.28
CA HIS A 580 -9.11 6.01 11.94
C HIS A 580 -7.65 6.11 11.50
N PRO A 581 -6.73 6.69 12.29
CA PRO A 581 -5.35 6.74 11.84
C PRO A 581 -4.69 5.36 11.89
N TRP A 582 -5.03 4.53 12.89
CA TRP A 582 -4.53 3.16 12.99
C TRP A 582 -4.92 2.31 11.78
N HIS A 583 -6.15 2.45 11.28
CA HIS A 583 -6.66 1.73 10.11
C HIS A 583 -5.79 1.96 8.87
N ILE A 584 -5.44 3.22 8.60
CA ILE A 584 -4.62 3.57 7.43
C ILE A 584 -3.18 3.14 7.64
N PHE A 585 -2.63 3.34 8.85
CA PHE A 585 -1.31 2.87 9.21
C PHE A 585 -1.15 1.35 9.03
N ALA A 586 -2.10 0.58 9.57
CA ALA A 586 -2.11 -0.86 9.46
C ALA A 586 -2.23 -1.32 8.01
N ASN A 587 -3.14 -0.74 7.22
CA ASN A 587 -3.27 -1.08 5.80
C ASN A 587 -1.98 -0.80 5.01
N ALA A 588 -1.39 0.39 5.18
CA ALA A 588 -0.17 0.78 4.46
C ALA A 588 1.02 -0.12 4.79
N HIS A 589 1.19 -0.54 6.05
CA HIS A 589 2.28 -1.43 6.43
C HIS A 589 1.99 -2.90 6.11
N ASN A 590 0.75 -3.38 6.27
CA ASN A 590 0.37 -4.72 5.85
C ASN A 590 0.57 -4.89 4.33
N ALA A 591 0.37 -3.82 3.55
CA ALA A 591 0.60 -3.80 2.11
C ALA A 591 2.07 -4.03 1.71
N VAL A 592 3.05 -3.82 2.61
CA VAL A 592 4.45 -4.20 2.35
C VAL A 592 4.53 -5.69 2.03
N LEU A 593 3.78 -6.52 2.77
CA LEU A 593 3.66 -7.96 2.54
C LEU A 593 2.61 -8.29 1.46
N THR A 594 1.37 -7.79 1.61
CA THR A 594 0.26 -8.26 0.76
C THR A 594 0.36 -7.78 -0.70
N ALA A 595 1.14 -6.73 -0.98
CA ALA A 595 1.41 -6.33 -2.36
C ALA A 595 2.17 -7.38 -3.18
N ARG A 596 2.92 -8.28 -2.52
CA ARG A 596 3.73 -9.34 -3.16
C ARG A 596 2.97 -10.63 -3.48
N LEU A 597 1.78 -10.72 -2.91
CA LEU A 597 0.81 -11.77 -3.18
C LEU A 597 0.04 -11.47 -4.46
N ASN A 598 -0.49 -12.51 -5.09
CA ASN A 598 -1.38 -12.46 -6.25
C ASN A 598 -2.81 -12.04 -5.84
N VAL A 599 -2.92 -10.84 -5.27
CA VAL A 599 -4.17 -10.26 -4.78
C VAL A 599 -4.26 -8.78 -5.14
N THR A 600 -5.48 -8.26 -5.08
CA THR A 600 -5.73 -6.81 -4.95
C THR A 600 -5.98 -6.49 -3.47
N PRO A 601 -5.04 -5.82 -2.77
CA PRO A 601 -5.27 -5.38 -1.41
C PRO A 601 -6.43 -4.38 -1.39
N ASP A 602 -7.49 -4.74 -0.70
CA ASP A 602 -8.58 -3.81 -0.42
C ASP A 602 -8.16 -2.95 0.81
N TRP A 603 -8.75 -1.78 1.08
CA TRP A 603 -8.46 -1.00 2.30
C TRP A 603 -9.71 -0.78 3.18
N ASP A 604 -10.70 -1.63 2.95
CA ASP A 604 -12.04 -1.65 3.54
C ASP A 604 -12.91 -0.45 3.14
N MET A 605 -14.19 -0.52 3.46
CA MET A 605 -15.18 0.53 3.24
C MET A 605 -14.94 1.79 4.09
N PHE A 606 -15.63 2.89 3.75
CA PHE A 606 -15.68 4.12 4.55
C PHE A 606 -17.02 4.86 4.37
N GLN A 607 -17.28 5.87 5.20
CA GLN A 607 -18.46 6.74 5.07
C GLN A 607 -18.08 8.08 4.44
N THR A 608 -18.83 8.52 3.43
CA THR A 608 -18.64 9.79 2.71
C THR A 608 -19.09 10.99 3.54
N ARG A 609 -20.09 10.82 4.40
CA ARG A 609 -20.53 11.83 5.37
C ARG A 609 -19.99 11.51 6.75
N HIS A 610 -18.73 11.90 7.00
CA HIS A 610 -18.04 11.69 8.27
C HIS A 610 -16.98 12.78 8.47
N GLU A 611 -16.59 13.08 9.71
CA GLU A 611 -15.51 14.07 9.98
C GLU A 611 -14.16 13.63 9.37
N TRP A 612 -13.95 12.31 9.24
CA TRP A 612 -12.78 11.69 8.60
C TRP A 612 -13.01 11.29 7.12
N ALA A 613 -14.08 11.76 6.48
CA ALA A 613 -14.45 11.29 5.14
C ALA A 613 -13.38 11.57 4.08
N GLY A 614 -12.83 12.78 4.05
CA GLY A 614 -11.74 13.12 3.12
C GLY A 614 -10.48 12.28 3.37
N TYR A 615 -10.15 12.06 4.65
CA TYR A 615 -9.00 11.27 5.09
C TYR A 615 -9.09 9.82 4.60
N HIS A 616 -10.25 9.18 4.78
CA HIS A 616 -10.48 7.81 4.30
C HIS A 616 -10.66 7.75 2.77
N ALA A 617 -11.31 8.73 2.14
CA ALA A 617 -11.44 8.81 0.69
C ALA A 617 -10.06 8.85 0.02
N ALA A 618 -9.15 9.68 0.53
CA ALA A 618 -7.80 9.80 0.01
C ALA A 618 -7.01 8.49 0.09
N ALA A 619 -7.10 7.79 1.23
CA ALA A 619 -6.44 6.50 1.39
C ALA A 619 -6.99 5.41 0.48
N ARG A 620 -8.31 5.34 0.24
CA ARG A 620 -8.87 4.38 -0.72
C ARG A 620 -8.47 4.74 -2.15
N CYS A 621 -8.50 6.02 -2.52
CA CYS A 621 -8.04 6.48 -3.84
C CYS A 621 -6.58 6.12 -4.12
N ILE A 622 -5.67 6.37 -3.18
CA ILE A 622 -4.25 6.06 -3.39
C ILE A 622 -3.94 4.56 -3.28
N SER A 623 -4.73 3.77 -2.55
CA SER A 623 -4.44 2.35 -2.23
C SER A 623 -4.11 1.45 -3.44
N GLY A 624 -4.69 1.74 -4.61
CA GLY A 624 -4.70 0.82 -5.75
C GLY A 624 -5.69 -0.34 -5.61
N GLY A 625 -6.50 -0.34 -4.54
CA GLY A 625 -7.58 -1.29 -4.27
C GLY A 625 -8.98 -0.80 -4.66
N PRO A 626 -10.01 -1.64 -4.49
CA PRO A 626 -11.41 -1.25 -4.70
C PRO A 626 -11.89 -0.23 -3.66
N VAL A 627 -12.87 0.58 -4.06
CA VAL A 627 -13.50 1.59 -3.19
C VAL A 627 -14.94 1.23 -2.85
N TYR A 628 -15.23 1.14 -1.56
CA TYR A 628 -16.56 0.86 -1.02
C TYR A 628 -17.02 2.00 -0.11
N ILE A 629 -18.27 2.39 -0.26
CA ILE A 629 -18.96 3.25 0.69
C ILE A 629 -19.92 2.42 1.56
N THR A 630 -20.16 2.88 2.77
CA THR A 630 -21.11 2.26 3.73
C THR A 630 -21.95 3.33 4.43
N ASP A 631 -22.35 4.34 3.67
CA ASP A 631 -23.12 5.48 4.17
C ASP A 631 -24.47 5.05 4.74
N ASP A 632 -24.88 5.69 5.83
CA ASP A 632 -26.24 5.55 6.35
C ASP A 632 -27.25 6.12 5.35
N VAL A 633 -28.45 5.54 5.33
CA VAL A 633 -29.56 6.02 4.48
C VAL A 633 -29.87 7.49 4.78
N GLY A 634 -29.88 8.33 3.75
CA GLY A 634 -30.11 9.77 3.82
C GLY A 634 -28.86 10.58 4.19
N SER A 635 -27.70 9.94 4.32
CA SER A 635 -26.47 10.54 4.88
C SER A 635 -25.28 10.41 3.93
N HIS A 636 -25.29 11.22 2.86
CA HIS A 636 -24.27 11.19 1.82
C HIS A 636 -23.56 12.53 1.64
N ASP A 637 -22.27 12.50 1.28
CA ASP A 637 -21.52 13.68 0.83
C ASP A 637 -21.10 13.52 -0.65
N ILE A 638 -21.86 14.15 -1.54
CA ILE A 638 -21.61 14.14 -2.98
C ILE A 638 -20.27 14.80 -3.34
N SER A 639 -19.78 15.75 -2.53
CA SER A 639 -18.49 16.38 -2.80
C SER A 639 -17.33 15.39 -2.61
N ILE A 640 -17.44 14.48 -1.64
CA ILE A 640 -16.49 13.38 -1.45
C ILE A 640 -16.64 12.35 -2.56
N VAL A 641 -17.86 11.95 -2.91
CA VAL A 641 -18.09 11.00 -4.02
C VAL A 641 -17.47 11.48 -5.32
N LYS A 642 -17.61 12.78 -5.66
CA LYS A 642 -17.00 13.38 -6.86
C LYS A 642 -15.47 13.43 -6.84
N LYS A 643 -14.84 13.45 -5.67
CA LYS A 643 -13.37 13.38 -5.53
C LYS A 643 -12.83 11.95 -5.69
N VAL A 644 -13.69 10.95 -5.49
CA VAL A 644 -13.35 9.52 -5.58
C VAL A 644 -13.72 8.92 -6.93
N THR A 645 -14.74 9.48 -7.58
CA THR A 645 -15.33 8.95 -8.81
C THR A 645 -15.38 9.96 -9.94
N ALA A 646 -15.46 9.45 -11.16
CA ALA A 646 -15.70 10.23 -12.37
C ALA A 646 -16.69 9.47 -13.29
N ARG A 647 -17.19 10.14 -14.34
CA ARG A 647 -18.10 9.53 -15.31
C ARG A 647 -17.31 9.01 -16.51
N SER A 648 -17.46 7.75 -16.87
CA SER A 648 -16.87 7.20 -18.10
C SER A 648 -17.57 7.77 -19.35
N LYS A 649 -17.00 7.51 -20.53
CA LYS A 649 -17.66 7.83 -21.83
C LYS A 649 -19.01 7.14 -22.03
N THR A 650 -19.26 6.04 -21.31
CA THR A 650 -20.54 5.33 -21.30
C THR A 650 -21.54 5.91 -20.29
N GLY A 651 -21.16 6.95 -19.56
CA GLY A 651 -21.94 7.57 -18.49
C GLY A 651 -21.87 6.82 -17.15
N ALA A 652 -21.17 5.69 -17.07
CA ALA A 652 -21.04 4.93 -15.83
C ALA A 652 -20.17 5.67 -14.81
N MET A 653 -20.55 5.64 -13.54
CA MET A 653 -19.67 6.11 -12.45
C MET A 653 -18.56 5.08 -12.22
N VAL A 654 -17.31 5.55 -12.27
CA VAL A 654 -16.09 4.74 -12.10
C VAL A 654 -15.17 5.37 -11.06
N THR A 655 -14.40 4.55 -10.36
CA THR A 655 -13.33 4.96 -9.46
C THR A 655 -12.01 4.98 -10.22
N LEU A 656 -11.14 5.95 -9.93
CA LEU A 656 -9.85 6.07 -10.62
C LEU A 656 -8.76 5.37 -9.79
N ARG A 657 -8.61 4.07 -10.00
CA ARG A 657 -7.69 3.24 -9.22
C ARG A 657 -6.30 3.21 -9.88
N PRO A 658 -5.22 3.61 -9.19
CA PRO A 658 -3.86 3.37 -9.66
C PRO A 658 -3.60 1.87 -9.83
N ASN A 659 -2.76 1.49 -10.79
CA ASN A 659 -2.41 0.09 -11.04
C ASN A 659 -1.34 -0.44 -10.06
N GLY A 660 -0.50 0.43 -9.53
CA GLY A 660 0.39 0.08 -8.42
C GLY A 660 -0.38 -0.22 -7.13
N LYS A 661 0.29 -0.90 -6.18
CA LYS A 661 -0.25 -1.23 -4.86
C LYS A 661 0.43 -0.35 -3.81
N ALA A 662 -0.35 0.50 -3.16
CA ALA A 662 0.18 1.48 -2.23
C ALA A 662 0.71 0.83 -0.95
N ARG A 663 1.79 1.37 -0.40
CA ARG A 663 2.42 0.89 0.84
C ARG A 663 3.14 2.01 1.57
N SER A 664 3.48 1.76 2.84
CA SER A 664 4.26 2.70 3.65
C SER A 664 5.60 2.98 2.97
N ALA A 665 6.00 4.25 2.87
CA ALA A 665 7.32 4.64 2.39
C ALA A 665 8.38 4.61 3.52
N GLU A 666 7.94 4.50 4.77
CA GLU A 666 8.81 4.60 5.94
C GLU A 666 8.66 3.36 6.82
N PHE A 667 9.19 2.24 6.34
CA PHE A 667 8.98 0.90 6.92
C PHE A 667 9.33 0.79 8.39
N PHE A 668 10.32 1.54 8.84
CA PHE A 668 10.78 1.41 10.20
C PHE A 668 9.99 2.30 11.15
N ILE A 669 9.19 3.30 10.73
CA ILE A 669 8.60 4.32 11.61
C ILE A 669 7.32 3.83 12.30
N GLY A 670 7.32 3.86 13.64
CA GLY A 670 6.18 3.38 14.44
C GLY A 670 5.03 4.38 14.53
N PHE A 671 3.81 3.87 14.77
CA PHE A 671 2.57 4.67 14.85
C PHE A 671 2.65 5.85 15.85
N GLY A 672 3.33 5.65 16.98
CA GLY A 672 3.45 6.64 18.05
C GLY A 672 4.63 7.60 17.94
N GLU A 673 5.39 7.59 16.84
CA GLU A 673 6.65 8.35 16.73
C GLU A 673 6.49 9.81 16.29
N LYS A 674 5.26 10.30 16.30
CA LYS A 674 4.89 11.69 16.01
C LYS A 674 5.29 12.18 14.61
N ARG A 675 5.31 11.27 13.65
CA ARG A 675 5.48 11.58 12.23
C ARG A 675 4.19 11.29 11.46
N PRO A 676 3.93 12.00 10.35
CA PRO A 676 2.83 11.63 9.48
C PRO A 676 3.17 10.32 8.76
N LEU A 677 2.14 9.53 8.44
CA LEU A 677 2.29 8.37 7.57
C LEU A 677 2.46 8.83 6.13
N ARG A 678 3.53 8.37 5.49
CA ARG A 678 3.73 8.50 4.05
C ARG A 678 3.35 7.20 3.35
N VAL A 679 2.53 7.31 2.31
CA VAL A 679 2.12 6.20 1.47
C VAL A 679 2.47 6.54 0.04
N THR A 680 3.26 5.70 -0.62
CA THR A 680 3.60 5.87 -2.03
C THR A 680 2.81 4.89 -2.89
N ASN A 681 2.46 5.34 -4.10
CA ASN A 681 1.95 4.49 -5.16
C ASN A 681 2.33 5.10 -6.52
N THR A 682 2.15 4.36 -7.61
CA THR A 682 2.40 4.84 -8.97
C THR A 682 1.16 4.62 -9.82
N ALA A 683 0.79 5.63 -10.59
CA ALA A 683 -0.09 5.46 -11.73
C ALA A 683 0.80 5.24 -12.96
N SER A 684 1.01 3.98 -13.35
CA SER A 684 1.81 3.65 -14.52
C SER A 684 0.94 3.71 -15.77
N ILE A 685 1.23 4.67 -16.64
CA ILE A 685 0.60 4.84 -17.95
C ILE A 685 1.64 4.47 -19.00
N SER A 686 1.25 3.94 -20.17
CA SER A 686 2.21 3.45 -21.17
C SER A 686 3.33 4.46 -21.47
N GLY A 687 4.54 4.20 -20.96
CA GLY A 687 5.73 5.05 -21.11
C GLY A 687 5.75 6.35 -20.28
N TYR A 688 4.79 6.57 -19.37
CA TYR A 688 4.58 7.81 -18.63
C TYR A 688 4.09 7.56 -17.20
N ASP A 689 5.01 7.30 -16.28
CA ASP A 689 4.67 7.00 -14.88
C ASP A 689 4.52 8.28 -14.05
N ILE A 690 3.47 8.33 -13.22
CA ILE A 690 3.23 9.42 -12.28
C ILE A 690 3.30 8.86 -10.86
N GLY A 691 4.25 9.35 -10.07
CA GLY A 691 4.36 9.01 -8.66
C GLY A 691 3.27 9.69 -7.85
N LEU A 692 2.70 8.98 -6.89
CA LEU A 692 1.70 9.48 -5.94
C LEU A 692 2.27 9.38 -4.53
N LEU A 693 2.16 10.47 -3.77
CA LEU A 693 2.51 10.51 -2.35
C LEU A 693 1.30 10.96 -1.55
N GLY A 694 0.77 10.05 -0.73
CA GLY A 694 -0.21 10.35 0.30
C GLY A 694 0.49 10.66 1.62
N THR A 695 0.08 11.71 2.31
CA THR A 695 0.56 12.06 3.66
C THR A 695 -0.62 12.17 4.60
N PHE A 696 -0.57 11.48 5.74
CA PHE A 696 -1.69 11.33 6.67
C PHE A 696 -1.24 11.58 8.11
N ASP A 697 -2.01 12.38 8.87
CA ASP A 697 -1.78 12.54 10.31
C ASP A 697 -2.17 11.29 11.11
N LEU A 698 -1.31 10.87 12.06
CA LEU A 698 -1.47 9.61 12.79
C LEU A 698 -1.99 9.72 14.23
N ASP A 699 -1.78 10.83 14.93
CA ASP A 699 -2.11 10.90 16.37
C ASP A 699 -2.89 12.15 16.77
N GLY A 700 -3.26 13.00 15.80
CA GLY A 700 -4.09 14.16 16.05
C GLY A 700 -3.46 15.19 16.98
N GLY A 701 -2.13 15.21 17.07
CA GLY A 701 -1.36 16.16 17.84
C GLY A 701 -1.28 17.56 17.20
N ARG A 702 -0.15 18.24 17.41
CA ARG A 702 0.16 19.49 16.71
C ARG A 702 0.35 19.22 15.22
N GLU A 703 0.11 20.23 14.39
CA GLU A 703 0.42 20.18 12.97
C GLU A 703 1.85 19.71 12.73
N ARG A 704 2.00 18.84 11.74
CA ARG A 704 3.26 18.21 11.38
C ARG A 704 3.67 18.66 10.01
N THR A 705 4.95 18.92 9.90
CA THR A 705 5.61 19.22 8.65
C THR A 705 6.49 18.04 8.31
N ASP A 706 6.65 17.77 7.03
CA ASP A 706 7.47 16.66 6.59
C ASP A 706 8.05 16.96 5.22
N MET A 707 9.29 16.53 4.98
CA MET A 707 10.01 16.85 3.75
C MET A 707 10.64 15.58 3.17
N ILE A 708 10.35 15.30 1.90
CA ILE A 708 10.79 14.10 1.21
C ILE A 708 11.48 14.47 -0.12
N PRO A 709 12.61 13.86 -0.47
CA PRO A 709 13.20 14.00 -1.80
C PRO A 709 12.23 13.52 -2.90
N VAL A 710 12.22 14.20 -4.04
CA VAL A 710 11.42 13.79 -5.20
C VAL A 710 11.76 12.35 -5.63
N ARG A 711 13.05 11.99 -5.62
CA ARG A 711 13.53 10.63 -5.96
C ARG A 711 12.91 9.51 -5.11
N GLU A 712 12.56 9.76 -3.84
CA GLU A 712 11.91 8.74 -3.01
C GLU A 712 10.45 8.47 -3.43
N ILE A 713 9.86 9.34 -4.25
CA ILE A 713 8.50 9.21 -4.79
C ILE A 713 8.50 8.55 -6.17
N VAL A 714 9.47 8.90 -7.03
CA VAL A 714 9.49 8.51 -8.45
C VAL A 714 10.62 7.56 -8.84
N GLY A 715 11.58 7.31 -7.94
CA GLY A 715 12.81 6.57 -8.22
C GLY A 715 14.01 7.49 -8.54
N ASP A 716 15.23 6.92 -8.49
CA ASP A 716 16.48 7.68 -8.68
C ASP A 716 16.69 8.16 -10.11
N GLU A 717 16.33 7.35 -11.10
CA GLU A 717 16.45 7.70 -12.52
C GLU A 717 15.15 7.39 -13.25
N VAL A 718 14.35 8.43 -13.49
CA VAL A 718 13.13 8.31 -14.28
C VAL A 718 13.48 8.50 -15.74
N ILE A 719 13.33 7.43 -16.50
CA ILE A 719 13.53 7.43 -17.95
C ILE A 719 12.16 7.41 -18.61
N THR A 720 11.92 8.36 -19.52
CA THR A 720 10.73 8.35 -20.38
C THR A 720 11.13 8.12 -21.82
N THR A 721 10.34 7.31 -22.54
CA THR A 721 10.48 7.13 -23.99
C THR A 721 9.25 7.71 -24.67
N LEU A 722 9.41 8.85 -25.32
CA LEU A 722 8.32 9.55 -26.02
C LEU A 722 8.79 9.92 -27.42
N GLY A 723 7.96 9.63 -28.43
CA GLY A 723 8.31 9.87 -29.83
C GLY A 723 9.51 9.05 -30.36
N GLY A 724 9.92 7.99 -29.63
CA GLY A 724 11.09 7.16 -29.97
C GLY A 724 12.43 7.68 -29.41
N GLU A 725 12.42 8.80 -28.68
CA GLU A 725 13.60 9.30 -27.95
C GLU A 725 13.50 8.94 -26.46
N THR A 726 14.61 8.42 -25.92
CA THR A 726 14.74 8.07 -24.51
C THR A 726 15.54 9.16 -23.79
N GLN A 727 14.99 9.69 -22.70
CA GLN A 727 15.65 10.73 -21.92
C GLN A 727 15.42 10.60 -20.42
N VAL A 728 16.40 11.06 -19.65
CA VAL A 728 16.34 11.18 -18.19
C VAL A 728 15.58 12.43 -17.82
N VAL A 729 14.55 12.28 -16.99
CA VAL A 729 13.72 13.37 -16.50
C VAL A 729 14.47 14.15 -15.42
N LYS A 730 14.58 15.48 -15.61
CA LYS A 730 15.31 16.38 -14.70
C LYS A 730 14.41 17.26 -13.85
N GLU A 731 13.15 17.40 -14.24
CA GLU A 731 12.16 18.27 -13.60
C GLU A 731 10.83 17.51 -13.48
N PHE A 732 10.11 17.81 -12.41
CA PHE A 732 8.83 17.20 -12.08
C PHE A 732 7.82 18.29 -11.73
N GLY A 733 6.60 18.15 -12.22
CA GLY A 733 5.47 18.94 -11.79
C GLY A 733 4.83 18.27 -10.58
N VAL A 734 4.79 18.96 -9.45
CA VAL A 734 4.14 18.47 -8.23
C VAL A 734 2.80 19.14 -8.08
N PHE A 735 1.71 18.37 -8.08
CA PHE A 735 0.34 18.85 -7.92
C PHE A 735 -0.28 18.33 -6.62
N SER A 736 -0.73 19.23 -5.75
CA SER A 736 -1.48 18.87 -4.52
C SER A 736 -2.97 18.83 -4.79
N HIS A 737 -3.58 17.67 -4.52
CA HIS A 737 -5.02 17.50 -4.72
C HIS A 737 -5.85 18.27 -3.68
N HIS A 738 -5.35 18.42 -2.45
CA HIS A 738 -6.04 19.16 -1.40
C HIS A 738 -5.97 20.68 -1.63
N THR A 739 -4.80 21.23 -1.95
CA THR A 739 -4.59 22.69 -2.09
C THR A 739 -4.79 23.21 -3.52
N LYS A 740 -4.82 22.31 -4.52
CA LYS A 740 -4.84 22.63 -5.95
C LYS A 740 -3.63 23.41 -6.44
N LYS A 741 -2.54 23.44 -5.67
CA LYS A 741 -1.28 24.09 -6.04
C LYS A 741 -0.47 23.17 -6.95
N VAL A 742 0.18 23.76 -7.96
CA VAL A 742 1.20 23.12 -8.78
C VAL A 742 2.52 23.89 -8.68
N GLN A 743 3.64 23.18 -8.72
CA GLN A 743 4.98 23.77 -8.82
C GLN A 743 5.90 22.84 -9.60
N ILE A 744 6.86 23.41 -10.33
CA ILE A 744 7.95 22.63 -10.91
C ILE A 744 9.05 22.49 -9.87
N VAL A 745 9.56 21.26 -9.73
CA VAL A 745 10.61 20.88 -8.80
C VAL A 745 11.69 20.10 -9.56
N LYS A 746 12.96 20.38 -9.27
CA LYS A 746 14.09 19.63 -9.84
C LYS A 746 14.08 18.18 -9.33
N SER A 747 14.71 17.25 -10.05
CA SER A 747 14.87 15.85 -9.59
C SER A 747 15.59 15.72 -8.24
N SER A 748 16.51 16.66 -7.95
CA SER A 748 17.21 16.78 -6.66
C SER A 748 16.42 17.56 -5.59
N GLY A 749 15.19 17.97 -5.90
CA GLY A 749 14.37 18.79 -5.02
C GLY A 749 13.56 17.97 -4.01
N PHE A 750 12.68 18.67 -3.30
CA PHE A 750 11.89 18.11 -2.20
C PHE A 750 10.42 18.45 -2.32
N VAL A 751 9.58 17.56 -1.81
CA VAL A 751 8.17 17.77 -1.54
C VAL A 751 8.01 17.96 -0.04
N LYS A 752 7.57 19.15 0.36
CA LYS A 752 7.26 19.50 1.74
C LYS A 752 5.75 19.51 1.95
N MET A 753 5.30 18.69 2.89
CA MET A 753 3.89 18.52 3.24
C MET A 753 3.65 19.05 4.64
N ASN A 754 2.46 19.63 4.85
CA ASN A 754 1.98 20.10 6.15
C ASN A 754 0.62 19.45 6.41
N VAL A 755 0.51 18.66 7.48
CA VAL A 755 -0.73 18.01 7.89
C VAL A 755 -1.12 18.44 9.29
N VAL A 756 -2.34 18.97 9.41
CA VAL A 756 -2.98 19.28 10.69
C VAL A 756 -3.55 18.01 11.33
N LYS A 757 -4.09 18.11 12.54
CA LYS A 757 -4.81 17.01 13.20
C LYS A 757 -5.87 16.39 12.28
N GLY A 758 -5.80 15.08 12.05
CA GLY A 758 -6.67 14.33 11.12
C GLY A 758 -6.55 14.77 9.66
N GLY A 759 -5.52 15.56 9.34
CA GLY A 759 -5.25 16.11 8.03
C GLY A 759 -4.64 15.08 7.10
N TRP A 760 -4.80 15.34 5.81
CA TRP A 760 -4.24 14.52 4.75
C TRP A 760 -3.96 15.40 3.53
N ASP A 761 -3.10 14.90 2.65
CA ASP A 761 -3.01 15.35 1.27
C ASP A 761 -2.52 14.19 0.39
N VAL A 762 -2.81 14.27 -0.91
CA VAL A 762 -2.21 13.40 -1.93
C VAL A 762 -1.63 14.32 -2.98
N VAL A 763 -0.35 14.12 -3.28
CA VAL A 763 0.32 14.83 -4.38
C VAL A 763 0.61 13.88 -5.53
N ALA A 764 0.47 14.39 -6.75
CA ALA A 764 0.95 13.73 -7.96
C ALA A 764 2.27 14.38 -8.39
N VAL A 765 3.30 13.55 -8.62
CA VAL A 765 4.63 13.95 -9.08
C VAL A 765 4.79 13.48 -10.51
N CYS A 766 4.58 14.41 -11.43
CA CYS A 766 4.47 14.19 -12.86
C CYS A 766 5.80 14.52 -13.56
N PRO A 767 6.33 13.65 -14.44
CA PRO A 767 7.55 13.96 -15.18
C PRO A 767 7.34 15.13 -16.15
N ILE A 768 8.28 16.08 -16.18
CA ILE A 768 8.29 17.18 -17.15
C ILE A 768 9.28 16.84 -18.27
N VAL A 769 8.73 16.73 -19.48
CA VAL A 769 9.41 16.19 -20.64
C VAL A 769 9.75 17.32 -21.61
N PRO A 770 11.03 17.66 -21.84
CA PRO A 770 11.40 18.59 -22.90
C PRO A 770 11.14 17.96 -24.27
N VAL A 771 10.55 18.73 -25.18
CA VAL A 771 10.21 18.33 -26.54
C VAL A 771 10.83 19.32 -27.52
N ARG A 772 11.71 18.82 -28.40
CA ARG A 772 12.35 19.61 -29.45
C ARG A 772 11.45 19.76 -30.67
N ILE A 773 11.64 20.86 -31.40
CA ILE A 773 10.91 21.19 -32.61
C ILE A 773 11.83 21.00 -33.81
N ASP A 774 11.31 20.43 -34.90
CA ASP A 774 12.09 20.22 -36.13
C ASP A 774 12.72 21.54 -36.61
N GLY A 775 14.01 21.48 -36.95
CA GLY A 775 14.81 22.64 -37.32
C GLY A 775 15.56 23.31 -36.16
N GLY A 776 15.45 22.78 -34.92
CA GLY A 776 16.31 23.14 -33.78
C GLY A 776 16.09 24.55 -33.22
N ARG A 777 14.95 25.19 -33.52
CA ARG A 777 14.69 26.61 -33.22
C ARG A 777 14.00 26.87 -31.87
N GLY A 778 13.74 25.84 -31.07
CA GLY A 778 13.12 25.97 -29.74
C GLY A 778 12.78 24.64 -29.08
N GLU A 779 12.43 24.71 -27.79
CA GLU A 779 12.04 23.59 -26.92
C GLU A 779 10.82 23.97 -26.07
N VAL A 780 9.91 23.00 -25.86
CA VAL A 780 8.76 23.11 -24.96
C VAL A 780 8.79 21.96 -23.96
N SER A 781 8.76 22.29 -22.66
CA SER A 781 8.69 21.30 -21.58
C SER A 781 7.23 21.00 -21.23
N VAL A 782 6.82 19.73 -21.28
CA VAL A 782 5.44 19.30 -21.13
C VAL A 782 5.27 18.32 -19.98
N GLY A 783 4.24 18.53 -19.16
CA GLY A 783 3.76 17.56 -18.15
C GLY A 783 2.27 17.26 -18.34
N VAL A 784 1.82 16.03 -18.06
CA VAL A 784 0.43 15.61 -18.20
C VAL A 784 -0.07 15.03 -16.86
N PHE A 785 -0.96 15.73 -16.18
CA PHE A 785 -1.36 15.40 -14.80
C PHE A 785 -2.59 14.47 -14.72
N GLY A 786 -3.32 14.28 -15.81
CA GLY A 786 -4.58 13.56 -15.82
C GLY A 786 -5.75 14.43 -15.34
N LEU A 787 -6.69 13.83 -14.62
CA LEU A 787 -7.87 14.55 -14.11
C LEU A 787 -7.55 15.29 -12.80
N LEU A 788 -7.89 16.58 -12.72
CA LEU A 788 -7.48 17.43 -11.60
C LEU A 788 -8.44 17.42 -10.40
N GLU A 789 -9.69 16.97 -10.62
CA GLU A 789 -10.75 17.00 -9.59
C GLU A 789 -10.75 15.76 -8.70
N GLN A 790 -10.37 14.60 -9.23
CA GLN A 790 -10.29 13.34 -8.49
C GLN A 790 -8.94 13.19 -7.79
N ILE A 791 -8.93 12.64 -6.58
CA ILE A 791 -7.73 12.53 -5.71
C ILE A 791 -6.63 11.69 -6.37
N SER A 792 -6.99 10.65 -7.12
CA SER A 792 -6.08 9.78 -7.87
C SER A 792 -6.25 9.98 -9.37
N GLY A 793 -6.54 11.21 -9.80
CA GLY A 793 -6.92 11.51 -11.18
C GLY A 793 -5.85 11.23 -12.25
N ALA A 794 -4.59 11.07 -11.86
CA ALA A 794 -3.53 10.50 -12.71
C ALA A 794 -3.90 9.11 -13.26
N ALA A 795 -4.57 8.27 -12.44
CA ALA A 795 -5.04 6.95 -12.84
C ALA A 795 -6.24 6.98 -13.81
N GLY A 796 -6.77 8.18 -14.08
CA GLY A 796 -7.80 8.42 -15.08
C GLY A 796 -7.29 8.34 -16.52
N MET A 797 -5.99 8.17 -16.74
CA MET A 797 -5.38 8.00 -18.06
C MET A 797 -5.08 6.53 -18.36
N SER A 798 -5.22 6.11 -19.62
CA SER A 798 -4.78 4.80 -20.12
C SER A 798 -3.54 4.90 -21.02
N GLU A 799 -3.37 6.01 -21.72
CA GLU A 799 -2.21 6.25 -22.59
C GLU A 799 -1.89 7.75 -22.64
N VAL A 800 -0.60 8.10 -22.76
CA VAL A 800 -0.11 9.47 -22.99
C VAL A 800 0.79 9.47 -24.23
N LYS A 801 0.59 10.45 -25.12
CA LYS A 801 1.37 10.66 -26.34
C LYS A 801 1.86 12.10 -26.42
N ILE A 802 3.17 12.28 -26.51
CA ILE A 802 3.79 13.59 -26.67
C ILE A 802 4.68 13.53 -27.92
N ALA A 803 4.47 14.44 -28.86
CA ALA A 803 5.22 14.47 -30.11
C ALA A 803 5.50 15.90 -30.59
N GLY A 804 6.74 16.15 -30.98
CA GLY A 804 7.16 17.37 -31.68
C GLY A 804 6.89 17.28 -33.19
N GLY A 805 6.80 18.43 -33.84
CA GLY A 805 6.81 18.55 -35.30
C GLY A 805 7.18 19.97 -35.72
N ASN A 806 7.42 20.20 -37.02
CA ASN A 806 7.87 21.46 -37.63
C ASN A 806 7.41 22.80 -37.00
N SER A 807 6.18 22.92 -36.51
CA SER A 807 5.69 24.16 -35.88
C SER A 807 4.65 23.93 -34.77
N THR A 808 4.56 22.70 -34.27
CA THR A 808 3.55 22.32 -33.26
C THR A 808 4.07 21.22 -32.37
N VAL A 809 3.80 21.31 -31.07
CA VAL A 809 3.90 20.18 -30.14
C VAL A 809 2.50 19.63 -29.90
N ARG A 810 2.32 18.32 -30.06
CA ARG A 810 1.05 17.62 -29.83
C ARG A 810 1.14 16.87 -28.52
N VAL A 811 0.19 17.15 -27.63
CA VAL A 811 0.05 16.48 -26.34
C VAL A 811 -1.30 15.78 -26.33
N GLY A 812 -1.29 14.46 -26.27
CA GLY A 812 -2.48 13.62 -26.30
C GLY A 812 -2.56 12.72 -25.07
N ALA A 813 -3.76 12.50 -24.56
CA ALA A 813 -4.02 11.45 -23.58
C ALA A 813 -5.34 10.75 -23.88
N GLU A 814 -5.35 9.44 -23.71
CA GLU A 814 -6.58 8.66 -23.65
C GLU A 814 -7.05 8.60 -22.20
N LEU A 815 -8.31 8.98 -21.96
CA LEU A 815 -8.89 9.01 -20.63
C LEU A 815 -9.89 7.85 -20.44
N LYS A 816 -9.93 7.34 -19.21
CA LYS A 816 -10.95 6.39 -18.73
C LYS A 816 -12.26 7.08 -18.36
N ALA A 817 -12.19 8.37 -18.03
CA ALA A 817 -13.32 9.15 -17.54
C ALA A 817 -13.24 10.63 -17.95
N LEU A 818 -14.41 11.26 -17.95
CA LEU A 818 -14.63 12.69 -18.17
C LEU A 818 -14.29 13.48 -16.91
N GLY A 819 -13.79 14.70 -17.09
CA GLY A 819 -13.48 15.63 -16.01
C GLY A 819 -12.66 16.81 -16.52
N ILE A 820 -11.97 17.50 -15.61
CA ILE A 820 -11.02 18.57 -15.96
C ILE A 820 -9.65 17.94 -16.16
N PHE A 821 -9.17 17.93 -17.41
CA PHE A 821 -7.86 17.41 -17.79
C PHE A 821 -6.79 18.49 -17.67
N GLY A 822 -5.66 18.16 -17.02
CA GLY A 822 -4.57 19.11 -16.74
C GLY A 822 -3.28 18.78 -17.49
N ILE A 823 -2.70 19.82 -18.11
CA ILE A 823 -1.40 19.79 -18.78
C ILE A 823 -0.58 20.97 -18.28
N TYR A 824 0.74 20.81 -18.19
CA TYR A 824 1.69 21.90 -18.05
C TYR A 824 2.53 22.03 -19.32
N ALA A 825 2.76 23.25 -19.79
CA ALA A 825 3.59 23.54 -20.94
C ALA A 825 4.42 24.82 -20.72
N ASN A 826 5.74 24.68 -20.65
CA ASN A 826 6.67 25.81 -20.54
C ASN A 826 7.48 25.98 -21.83
N TYR A 827 7.48 27.19 -22.39
CA TYR A 827 8.21 27.53 -23.60
C TYR A 827 9.55 28.17 -23.23
N SER A 828 10.62 27.75 -23.90
CA SER A 828 11.94 28.40 -23.84
C SER A 828 11.88 29.90 -24.20
N ASP A 829 10.95 30.31 -25.07
CA ASP A 829 10.60 31.70 -25.37
C ASP A 829 9.17 31.99 -24.87
N PRO A 830 9.02 32.64 -23.69
CA PRO A 830 7.71 32.91 -23.10
C PRO A 830 6.79 33.79 -23.97
N SER A 831 7.33 34.53 -24.95
CA SER A 831 6.51 35.34 -25.86
C SER A 831 5.63 34.49 -26.81
N ARG A 832 5.94 33.19 -26.92
CA ARG A 832 5.18 32.21 -27.70
C ARG A 832 4.06 31.55 -26.89
N TYR A 833 4.10 31.68 -25.57
CA TYR A 833 3.10 31.12 -24.67
C TYR A 833 1.70 31.65 -25.00
N GLY A 834 0.68 30.82 -24.80
CA GLY A 834 -0.73 31.20 -25.01
C GLY A 834 -1.28 30.96 -26.41
N LYS A 835 -0.50 30.39 -27.34
CA LYS A 835 -0.99 30.03 -28.69
C LYS A 835 -1.32 28.55 -28.77
N ILE A 836 -2.54 28.16 -28.39
CA ILE A 836 -3.07 26.83 -28.70
C ILE A 836 -3.67 26.88 -30.11
N ARG A 837 -3.21 26.02 -31.03
CA ARG A 837 -3.77 25.95 -32.39
C ARG A 837 -5.13 25.27 -32.42
N GLN A 838 -5.26 24.22 -31.61
CA GLN A 838 -6.41 23.33 -31.65
C GLN A 838 -6.46 22.49 -30.37
N VAL A 839 -7.66 22.24 -29.88
CA VAL A 839 -7.94 21.19 -28.89
C VAL A 839 -9.00 20.29 -29.51
N THR A 840 -8.81 18.97 -29.45
CA THR A 840 -9.81 18.01 -29.92
C THR A 840 -10.17 16.98 -28.86
N ILE A 841 -11.42 16.54 -28.86
CA ILE A 841 -11.92 15.41 -28.06
C ILE A 841 -12.66 14.46 -29.01
N GLY A 842 -12.28 13.18 -29.02
CA GLY A 842 -12.84 12.20 -29.97
C GLY A 842 -12.66 12.62 -31.43
N GLY A 843 -11.58 13.38 -31.73
CA GLY A 843 -11.31 13.96 -33.04
C GLY A 843 -12.18 15.16 -33.44
N GLN A 844 -13.06 15.64 -32.57
CA GLN A 844 -13.88 16.83 -32.80
C GLN A 844 -13.26 18.07 -32.16
N ASP A 845 -13.37 19.21 -32.84
CA ASP A 845 -12.83 20.49 -32.35
C ASP A 845 -13.56 20.98 -31.09
N VAL A 846 -12.77 21.34 -30.08
CA VAL A 846 -13.26 21.86 -28.80
C VAL A 846 -13.21 23.39 -28.81
N PRO A 847 -14.36 24.08 -28.63
CA PRO A 847 -14.39 25.54 -28.54
C PRO A 847 -13.55 26.09 -27.39
N GLU A 848 -13.00 27.29 -27.57
CA GLU A 848 -12.10 27.94 -26.59
C GLU A 848 -12.67 28.08 -25.18
N ARG A 849 -13.99 28.14 -25.02
CA ARG A 849 -14.63 28.25 -23.70
C ARG A 849 -14.47 27.01 -22.81
N PHE A 850 -14.04 25.88 -23.36
CA PHE A 850 -13.84 24.62 -22.62
C PHE A 850 -12.38 24.33 -22.33
N TRP A 851 -11.47 25.27 -22.59
CA TRP A 851 -10.10 25.15 -22.15
C TRP A 851 -9.57 26.49 -21.69
N THR A 852 -8.57 26.45 -20.81
CA THR A 852 -7.96 27.67 -20.27
C THR A 852 -6.45 27.55 -20.29
N ILE A 853 -5.80 28.71 -20.37
CA ILE A 853 -4.35 28.86 -20.27
C ILE A 853 -4.11 29.78 -19.07
N GLY A 854 -3.38 29.28 -18.09
CA GLY A 854 -3.07 30.00 -16.87
C GLY A 854 -2.23 31.26 -17.14
N ARG A 855 -2.36 32.26 -16.27
CA ARG A 855 -1.65 33.55 -16.39
C ARG A 855 -0.98 33.90 -15.07
N GLY A 856 0.08 34.73 -15.13
CA GLY A 856 0.80 35.16 -13.94
C GLY A 856 1.37 33.96 -13.18
N LYS A 857 0.91 33.73 -11.96
CA LYS A 857 1.36 32.61 -11.11
C LYS A 857 0.96 31.22 -11.64
N GLN A 858 -0.03 31.16 -12.53
CA GLN A 858 -0.47 29.92 -13.19
C GLN A 858 0.15 29.75 -14.59
N TYR A 859 1.21 30.51 -14.90
CA TYR A 859 1.90 30.36 -16.18
C TYR A 859 2.32 28.89 -16.39
N GLY A 860 2.10 28.40 -17.61
CA GLY A 860 2.33 27.02 -17.99
C GLY A 860 1.13 26.10 -17.82
N GLU A 861 0.17 26.42 -16.95
CA GLU A 861 -1.01 25.57 -16.73
C GLU A 861 -1.98 25.64 -17.91
N ILE A 862 -2.43 24.48 -18.39
CA ILE A 862 -3.48 24.33 -19.39
C ILE A 862 -4.51 23.35 -18.84
N THR A 863 -5.78 23.75 -18.84
CA THR A 863 -6.88 22.87 -18.46
C THR A 863 -7.86 22.70 -19.62
N VAL A 864 -8.43 21.51 -19.75
CA VAL A 864 -9.50 21.20 -20.69
C VAL A 864 -10.67 20.63 -19.91
N ASP A 865 -11.83 21.29 -19.95
CA ASP A 865 -13.11 20.77 -19.45
C ASP A 865 -13.65 19.73 -20.42
N VAL A 866 -13.12 18.51 -20.29
CA VAL A 866 -13.48 17.38 -21.15
C VAL A 866 -14.94 17.04 -20.99
N GLN A 867 -15.47 17.11 -19.77
CA GLN A 867 -16.88 16.81 -19.52
C GLN A 867 -17.81 17.83 -20.18
N GLY A 868 -17.59 19.13 -19.96
CA GLY A 868 -18.40 20.18 -20.56
C GLY A 868 -18.33 20.18 -22.09
N ALA A 869 -17.15 19.92 -22.66
CA ALA A 869 -16.97 19.81 -24.10
C ALA A 869 -17.66 18.56 -24.68
N TRP A 870 -17.56 17.41 -24.01
CA TRP A 870 -18.20 16.16 -24.41
C TRP A 870 -19.73 16.33 -24.51
N ASP A 871 -20.33 16.95 -23.49
CA ASP A 871 -21.76 17.22 -23.44
C ASP A 871 -22.18 18.23 -24.53
N TYR A 872 -21.38 19.27 -24.76
CA TYR A 872 -21.68 20.29 -25.77
C TYR A 872 -21.62 19.75 -27.20
N LEU A 873 -20.59 18.94 -27.50
CA LEU A 873 -20.39 18.31 -28.80
C LEU A 873 -21.35 17.13 -29.02
N ARG A 874 -22.09 16.72 -27.97
CA ARG A 874 -23.03 15.58 -27.98
C ARG A 874 -22.33 14.27 -28.36
N LEU A 875 -21.15 14.06 -27.80
CA LEU A 875 -20.38 12.82 -27.98
C LEU A 875 -20.98 11.71 -27.11
N ASP A 876 -20.77 10.46 -27.52
CA ASP A 876 -21.19 9.27 -26.79
C ASP A 876 -20.15 8.13 -26.89
N ASP A 877 -20.51 6.95 -26.40
CA ASP A 877 -19.59 5.80 -26.27
C ASP A 877 -18.98 5.29 -27.58
N ARG A 878 -19.51 5.70 -28.73
CA ARG A 878 -18.96 5.41 -30.07
C ARG A 878 -17.68 6.17 -30.36
N TRP A 879 -17.43 7.27 -29.66
CA TRP A 879 -16.19 8.04 -29.80
C TRP A 879 -15.13 7.52 -28.82
N ASP A 880 -13.88 7.60 -29.22
CA ASP A 880 -12.77 7.39 -28.31
C ASP A 880 -12.58 8.62 -27.42
N LEU A 881 -12.20 8.41 -26.16
CA LEU A 881 -11.98 9.50 -25.22
C LEU A 881 -10.52 9.96 -25.27
N TRP A 882 -10.05 10.26 -26.48
CA TRP A 882 -8.78 10.91 -26.72
C TRP A 882 -8.95 12.42 -26.63
N VAL A 883 -8.12 13.06 -25.82
CA VAL A 883 -7.96 14.51 -25.75
C VAL A 883 -6.62 14.87 -26.38
N TRP A 884 -6.62 15.78 -27.35
CA TRP A 884 -5.40 16.30 -27.96
C TRP A 884 -5.33 17.81 -27.83
N VAL A 885 -4.18 18.32 -27.37
CA VAL A 885 -3.86 19.75 -27.33
C VAL A 885 -2.68 20.02 -28.26
N HIS A 886 -2.91 20.90 -29.23
CA HIS A 886 -1.94 21.28 -30.24
C HIS A 886 -1.35 22.64 -29.88
N LEU A 887 -0.17 22.61 -29.28
CA LEU A 887 0.58 23.79 -28.87
C LEU A 887 1.24 24.40 -30.11
N ALA A 888 0.95 25.67 -30.42
CA ALA A 888 1.68 26.39 -31.46
C ALA A 888 3.05 26.76 -30.90
N VAL A 889 4.09 26.60 -31.72
CA VAL A 889 5.43 27.06 -31.37
C VAL A 889 6.02 28.01 -32.39
#